data_AF-A0A965CU82-F1
#
_entry.id   AF-A0A965CU82-F1
#
_cell.length_a   1.000
_cell.length_b   1.000
_cell.length_c   1.000
_cell.angle_alpha   90.00
_cell.angle_beta   90.00
_cell.angle_gamma   90.00
#
_symmetry.space_group_name_H-M   'P 1'
#
loop_
_entity.id
_entity.type
_entity.pdbx_description
1 polymer ?
#
loop_
_entity_poly.entity_id
_entity_poly.type
_entity_poly.pdbx_seq_one_letter_code
_entity_poly.pdbx_strand_id
1 'polypeptide(L)'
;MSFYTALTGLNAATAQLGVTSNNIANVGTSGFKRSRADFGDIFATSPLQKASAVVGQGVSLKQVSQEFSQGNIAVSSNALDLAITGDGFFPMKSADGLQNIYTRNGSFTMNDQYNVVNSAGQALLAASVDSSGKADLGNLNRLSIPKKTTGQALQTSLVQLGLNFPADAKVITDPFNRNNPATYNKSTALTVYDQGGNGYLATVYYVKTHNASQAVPTNKWQTYVYIGETQVNAALLQATDANGEKLYVNKYGELKPYAEVSDLLVNRKTQMFSLNELTDVRSSVPATVTGNKVVASPDTQVVPSAWDLTAEHGINFSTLTAEQKLSLKDLFQLNVDDSKNPVTLDLSYLARKDKLMNGVAIAKEMTNVLNRQFGDEHYFDFTSSNSQKFTINAGGIALPVDLGRLTAEGTTTFGAATNAGNVTVNGVTFAVAAGDSAATVAGKFKVAADAEHVTGRTVTVSGSTATMVGGATDNNYAIGDDSFGATGVTAATVLRQPYLSAQQQLNFTGASATGSISVAGVSVAVTAGDTAVQVAAKVKAALEADSFITDHSGRGIVDNGDGTLMVSYAIADGNPGEVTIADSDAAQPTGVVGQGYVLSKSYAQLDKMTTDDMVVAMQQKIDLAIANSADPSLKVHVAYDRATQGFKFTEDSGTVITLRGGTDVAQINSVLGLTATEVATSEDGSGSYVATGETMPNGGLIRTSAEQRYGLTVEFDSVTQKFSLKSGTTGDQSSLKVSSANSFANSAFGIVDDEVTTSSDAVRGIKSTPAVTKGSAIAINVNNNFSVDSTNNRFIVTVDDVKGEVVLPPNANYTLDGFMAELQSRINLLANDSGSTVSGVKVEYDRQNNAFKFTSGTASSNSFIKVSGSATWGLTTGDAGRGVTSSWIKPTQFTDYSSGLGVKKYINDRGEETSSADGYTTLPEWSPVYLDKGELTFDTAGKLVSPRTGAQLDTVFLPDGKGSLRINIDYSKSTQYSSPFAVLSQSQDGAPEGDLVGVNIGDDGLVNASYSNGSQQSLGKIVLVNFSNPNGLRQIGDSSYYSSSSSGTPKFGEAGGAGFGTIRAGARERANVDLTQELVDLITAQRNFQANAKAIETSTALTQSIIQIRN
;
A
#
# COMPACT_ATOMS: atom_id res chain seq x y z
N MET A 1 -99.07 72.31 -6.94
CA MET A 1 -97.72 71.84 -7.32
C MET A 1 -96.81 73.05 -7.30
N SER A 2 -95.79 73.06 -6.45
CA SER A 2 -94.79 74.14 -6.45
C SER A 2 -94.04 74.10 -7.78
N PHE A 3 -93.85 75.25 -8.43
CA PHE A 3 -92.99 75.41 -9.61
C PHE A 3 -91.62 74.74 -9.42
N TYR A 4 -91.10 74.79 -8.19
CA TYR A 4 -89.82 74.19 -7.79
C TYR A 4 -89.80 72.65 -7.89
N THR A 5 -90.89 71.98 -7.53
CA THR A 5 -91.02 70.51 -7.61
C THR A 5 -91.08 70.03 -9.06
N ALA A 6 -91.77 70.78 -9.93
CA ALA A 6 -91.80 70.48 -11.36
C ALA A 6 -90.46 70.78 -12.05
N LEU A 7 -89.76 71.84 -11.64
CA LEU A 7 -88.42 72.18 -12.15
C LEU A 7 -87.37 71.13 -11.77
N THR A 8 -87.37 70.68 -10.51
CA THR A 8 -86.46 69.63 -10.05
C THR A 8 -86.76 68.28 -10.71
N GLY A 9 -88.03 67.95 -10.92
CA GLY A 9 -88.46 66.79 -11.73
C GLY A 9 -88.06 66.89 -13.21
N LEU A 10 -88.15 68.07 -13.82
CA LEU A 10 -87.72 68.32 -15.20
C LEU A 10 -86.20 68.12 -15.36
N ASN A 11 -85.42 68.65 -14.41
CA ASN A 11 -83.97 68.49 -14.39
C ASN A 11 -83.55 67.02 -14.18
N ALA A 12 -84.24 66.28 -13.30
CA ALA A 12 -84.02 64.85 -13.11
C ALA A 12 -84.34 64.03 -14.38
N ALA A 13 -85.46 64.31 -15.04
CA ALA A 13 -85.81 63.67 -16.31
C ALA A 13 -84.78 63.99 -17.42
N THR A 14 -84.26 65.23 -17.46
CA THR A 14 -83.19 65.64 -18.40
C THR A 14 -81.90 64.85 -18.14
N ALA A 15 -81.51 64.69 -16.88
CA ALA A 15 -80.35 63.87 -16.51
C ALA A 15 -80.55 62.39 -16.87
N GLN A 16 -81.73 61.82 -16.60
CA GLN A 16 -82.06 60.44 -16.98
C GLN A 16 -82.03 60.25 -18.50
N LEU A 17 -82.56 61.20 -19.28
CA LEU A 17 -82.48 61.20 -20.73
C LEU A 17 -81.03 61.22 -21.23
N GLY A 18 -80.18 62.07 -20.64
CA GLY A 18 -78.78 62.16 -21.00
C GLY A 18 -78.01 60.86 -20.75
N VAL A 19 -78.23 60.23 -19.58
CA VAL A 19 -77.60 58.96 -19.21
C VAL A 19 -78.07 57.82 -20.11
N THR A 20 -79.38 57.69 -20.33
CA THR A 20 -79.97 56.64 -21.18
C THR A 20 -79.52 56.80 -22.64
N SER A 21 -79.50 58.03 -23.15
CA SER A 21 -79.02 58.30 -24.52
C SER A 21 -77.53 57.93 -24.68
N ASN A 22 -76.71 58.22 -23.67
CA ASN A 22 -75.30 57.84 -23.68
C ASN A 22 -75.10 56.31 -23.64
N ASN A 23 -75.91 55.58 -22.89
CA ASN A 23 -75.88 54.12 -22.88
C ASN A 23 -76.23 53.53 -24.25
N ILE A 24 -77.32 54.01 -24.87
CA ILE A 24 -77.73 53.58 -26.22
C ILE A 24 -76.63 53.85 -27.24
N ALA A 25 -76.03 55.04 -27.21
CA ALA A 25 -74.94 55.41 -28.13
C ALA A 25 -73.71 54.49 -28.00
N ASN A 26 -73.45 53.96 -26.80
CA ASN A 26 -72.28 53.13 -26.52
C ASN A 26 -72.56 51.62 -26.49
N VAL A 27 -73.74 51.16 -26.89
CA VAL A 27 -74.08 49.71 -26.91
C VAL A 27 -73.15 48.89 -27.83
N GLY A 28 -72.56 49.53 -28.85
CA GLY A 28 -71.58 48.93 -29.74
C GLY A 28 -70.14 48.98 -29.22
N THR A 29 -69.86 49.74 -28.16
CA THR A 29 -68.52 49.97 -27.65
C THR A 29 -68.08 48.80 -26.76
N SER A 30 -66.93 48.20 -27.09
CA SER A 30 -66.32 47.11 -26.31
C SER A 30 -65.95 47.58 -24.90
N GLY A 31 -66.26 46.76 -23.89
CA GLY A 31 -65.97 47.01 -22.48
C GLY A 31 -66.73 48.18 -21.86
N PHE A 32 -67.72 48.78 -22.56
CA PHE A 32 -68.52 49.87 -22.00
C PHE A 32 -69.42 49.37 -20.87
N LYS A 33 -69.52 50.15 -19.79
CA LYS A 33 -70.38 49.86 -18.65
C LYS A 33 -71.55 50.82 -18.61
N ARG A 34 -72.74 50.28 -18.33
CA ARG A 34 -74.00 51.00 -18.28
C ARG A 34 -73.93 52.06 -17.19
N SER A 35 -74.25 53.29 -17.55
CA SER A 35 -74.42 54.39 -16.60
C SER A 35 -75.85 54.40 -16.06
N ARG A 36 -76.03 54.65 -14.76
CA ARG A 36 -77.35 54.83 -14.13
C ARG A 36 -77.40 56.17 -13.41
N ALA A 37 -78.50 56.90 -13.59
CA ALA A 37 -78.78 58.11 -12.83
C ALA A 37 -79.41 57.74 -11.48
N ASP A 38 -78.72 58.07 -10.39
CA ASP A 38 -79.24 57.86 -9.04
C ASP A 38 -79.88 59.16 -8.53
N PHE A 39 -81.16 59.06 -8.18
CA PHE A 39 -81.95 60.20 -7.72
C PHE A 39 -82.18 60.17 -6.21
N GLY A 40 -82.21 61.35 -5.60
CA GLY A 40 -82.56 61.56 -4.20
C GLY A 40 -83.76 62.48 -4.08
N ASP A 41 -84.61 62.26 -3.09
CA ASP A 41 -85.63 63.22 -2.72
C ASP A 41 -85.01 64.48 -2.09
N ILE A 42 -85.63 65.62 -2.32
CA ILE A 42 -85.28 66.89 -1.69
C ILE A 42 -86.24 67.11 -0.52
N PHE A 43 -85.74 66.95 0.70
CA PHE A 43 -86.45 67.30 1.93
C PHE A 43 -85.83 68.53 2.58
N ALA A 44 -86.64 69.57 2.83
CA ALA A 44 -86.26 70.71 3.64
C ALA A 44 -86.84 70.51 5.05
N THR A 45 -86.07 69.93 5.96
CA THR A 45 -86.46 69.85 7.38
C THR A 45 -85.55 70.75 8.21
N SER A 46 -86.13 71.73 8.89
CA SER A 46 -85.54 72.25 10.12
C SER A 46 -85.67 71.16 11.20
N PRO A 47 -84.66 70.91 12.06
CA PRO A 47 -84.63 69.79 13.02
C PRO A 47 -85.81 69.70 14.02
N LEU A 48 -86.70 70.70 14.05
CA LEU A 48 -87.81 70.82 15.00
C LEU A 48 -89.21 70.55 14.38
N GLN A 49 -89.31 70.15 13.10
CA GLN A 49 -90.60 69.88 12.43
C GLN A 49 -90.90 68.37 12.27
N LYS A 50 -92.16 67.98 12.55
CA LYS A 50 -92.69 66.61 12.44
C LYS A 50 -92.72 66.16 10.96
N ALA A 51 -92.00 65.09 10.62
CA ALA A 51 -91.83 64.60 9.25
C ALA A 51 -93.15 64.21 8.53
N SER A 52 -94.22 63.91 9.25
CA SER A 52 -95.50 63.46 8.67
C SER A 52 -96.37 64.55 8.05
N ALA A 53 -96.01 65.84 8.20
CA ALA A 53 -96.80 66.98 7.71
C ALA A 53 -96.14 67.79 6.58
N VAL A 54 -94.96 67.37 6.10
CA VAL A 54 -94.18 68.11 5.10
C VAL A 54 -94.19 67.35 3.77
N VAL A 55 -94.70 68.00 2.72
CA VAL A 55 -94.68 67.47 1.34
C VAL A 55 -93.27 67.67 0.76
N GLY A 56 -92.70 66.62 0.16
CA GLY A 56 -91.35 66.66 -0.43
C GLY A 56 -91.20 67.76 -1.49
N GLN A 57 -90.02 68.38 -1.57
CA GLN A 57 -89.77 69.54 -2.46
C GLN A 57 -89.33 69.16 -3.88
N GLY A 58 -89.20 67.87 -4.18
CA GLY A 58 -88.86 67.35 -5.50
C GLY A 58 -87.72 66.36 -5.44
N VAL A 59 -86.93 66.30 -6.52
CA VAL A 59 -85.90 65.28 -6.72
C VAL A 59 -84.61 65.92 -7.25
N SER A 60 -83.44 65.49 -6.76
CA SER A 60 -82.13 65.90 -7.29
C SER A 60 -81.35 64.68 -7.78
N LEU A 61 -80.51 64.90 -8.79
CA LEU A 61 -79.52 63.91 -9.19
C LEU A 61 -78.45 63.84 -8.09
N LYS A 62 -78.31 62.68 -7.45
CA LYS A 62 -77.25 62.45 -6.46
C LYS A 62 -75.92 62.17 -7.15
N GLN A 63 -75.93 61.28 -8.13
CA GLN A 63 -74.75 60.89 -8.89
C GLN A 63 -75.16 60.12 -10.16
N VAL A 64 -74.22 59.99 -11.09
CA VAL A 64 -74.29 59.00 -12.17
C VAL A 64 -73.32 57.89 -11.83
N SER A 65 -73.82 56.70 -11.51
CA SER A 65 -73.02 55.54 -11.13
C SER A 65 -72.84 54.61 -12.33
N GLN A 66 -71.69 53.95 -12.41
CA GLN A 66 -71.40 52.92 -13.41
C GLN A 66 -71.83 51.55 -12.85
N GLU A 67 -72.54 50.75 -13.63
CA GLU A 67 -72.87 49.36 -13.28
C GLU A 67 -71.85 48.41 -13.92
N PHE A 68 -71.01 47.76 -13.11
CA PHE A 68 -69.91 46.91 -13.57
C PHE A 68 -70.29 45.44 -13.84
N SER A 69 -71.57 45.15 -14.05
CA SER A 69 -72.00 43.79 -14.43
C SER A 69 -71.34 43.34 -15.76
N GLN A 70 -71.15 42.03 -15.92
CA GLN A 70 -70.52 41.44 -17.10
C GLN A 70 -71.40 41.60 -18.34
N GLY A 71 -70.81 42.08 -19.45
CA GLY A 71 -71.44 42.06 -20.77
C GLY A 71 -71.23 40.74 -21.52
N ASN A 72 -71.96 40.55 -22.62
CA ASN A 72 -71.80 39.34 -23.43
C ASN A 72 -70.39 39.23 -24.03
N ILE A 73 -69.79 38.04 -24.00
CA ILE A 73 -68.46 37.79 -24.58
C ILE A 73 -68.60 37.39 -26.05
N ALA A 74 -68.01 38.18 -26.94
CA ALA A 74 -67.96 37.89 -28.37
C ALA A 74 -66.58 37.33 -28.76
N VAL A 75 -66.56 36.24 -29.53
CA VAL A 75 -65.32 35.65 -30.05
C VAL A 75 -64.75 36.53 -31.17
N SER A 76 -63.43 36.62 -31.25
CA SER A 76 -62.66 37.34 -32.25
C SER A 76 -61.61 36.42 -32.90
N SER A 77 -61.23 36.73 -34.15
CA SER A 77 -60.15 36.03 -34.85
C SER A 77 -58.75 36.53 -34.47
N ASN A 78 -58.63 37.61 -33.70
CA ASN A 78 -57.35 38.15 -33.25
C ASN A 78 -56.99 37.63 -31.84
N ALA A 79 -55.84 36.97 -31.70
CA ALA A 79 -55.38 36.40 -30.43
C ALA A 79 -55.14 37.43 -29.32
N LEU A 80 -54.82 38.69 -29.68
CA LEU A 80 -54.61 39.79 -28.74
C LEU A 80 -55.90 40.45 -28.27
N ASP A 81 -57.05 40.01 -28.75
CA ASP A 81 -58.32 40.43 -28.18
C ASP A 81 -58.60 39.60 -26.93
N LEU A 82 -58.71 40.27 -25.79
CA LEU A 82 -58.87 39.64 -24.49
C LEU A 82 -60.22 40.01 -23.87
N ALA A 83 -60.90 39.03 -23.28
CA ALA A 83 -62.09 39.26 -22.47
C ALA A 83 -61.87 38.77 -21.05
N ILE A 84 -62.33 39.53 -20.06
CA ILE A 84 -62.38 39.08 -18.67
C ILE A 84 -63.73 38.40 -18.45
N THR A 85 -63.71 37.19 -17.90
CA THR A 85 -64.90 36.48 -17.43
C THR A 85 -64.91 36.52 -15.91
N GLY A 86 -65.77 37.36 -15.33
CA GLY A 86 -65.85 37.59 -13.89
C GLY A 86 -65.34 38.97 -13.48
N ASP A 87 -64.88 39.12 -12.25
CA ASP A 87 -64.46 40.40 -11.66
C ASP A 87 -63.02 40.79 -12.02
N GLY A 88 -62.71 42.09 -12.00
CA GLY A 88 -61.36 42.61 -12.29
C GLY A 88 -61.29 43.55 -13.50
N PHE A 89 -60.15 44.15 -13.76
CA PHE A 89 -59.89 45.09 -14.85
C PHE A 89 -58.50 44.85 -15.41
N PHE A 90 -58.27 45.11 -16.69
CA PHE A 90 -56.94 45.16 -17.26
C PHE A 90 -56.21 46.41 -16.75
N PRO A 91 -55.06 46.27 -16.07
CA PRO A 91 -54.21 47.39 -15.74
C PRO A 91 -53.39 47.82 -16.95
N MET A 92 -53.49 49.09 -17.27
CA MET A 92 -52.81 49.75 -18.38
C MET A 92 -51.90 50.86 -17.84
N LYS A 93 -50.80 51.12 -18.53
CA LYS A 93 -49.96 52.30 -18.33
C LYS A 93 -50.21 53.30 -19.44
N SER A 94 -50.35 54.57 -19.08
CA SER A 94 -50.37 55.67 -20.06
C SER A 94 -49.11 55.65 -20.95
N ALA A 95 -49.20 56.21 -22.15
CA ALA A 95 -48.10 56.24 -23.12
C ALA A 95 -46.82 56.87 -22.51
N ASP A 96 -46.98 57.94 -21.73
CA ASP A 96 -45.94 58.64 -20.96
C ASP A 96 -45.36 57.81 -19.79
N GLY A 97 -45.99 56.69 -19.43
CA GLY A 97 -45.59 55.83 -18.32
C GLY A 97 -45.93 56.36 -16.94
N LEU A 98 -46.60 57.50 -16.80
CA LEU A 98 -46.80 58.16 -15.50
C LEU A 98 -48.08 57.71 -14.80
N GLN A 99 -49.16 57.48 -15.54
CA GLN A 99 -50.48 57.18 -14.97
C GLN A 99 -50.87 55.71 -15.14
N ASN A 100 -51.57 55.16 -14.15
CA ASN A 100 -52.17 53.82 -14.19
C ASN A 100 -53.64 53.96 -14.57
N ILE A 101 -54.05 53.22 -15.59
CA ILE A 101 -55.39 53.27 -16.19
C ILE A 101 -55.98 51.86 -16.07
N TYR A 102 -57.27 51.75 -15.82
CA TYR A 102 -57.93 50.46 -15.69
C TYR A 102 -59.05 50.38 -16.73
N THR A 103 -59.15 49.26 -17.45
CA THR A 103 -60.17 49.10 -18.50
C THR A 103 -60.74 47.70 -18.53
N ARG A 104 -61.98 47.59 -19.00
CA ARG A 104 -62.61 46.31 -19.39
C ARG A 104 -62.52 46.06 -20.89
N ASN A 105 -62.09 47.04 -21.67
CA ASN A 105 -61.93 46.89 -23.09
C ASN A 105 -60.62 46.17 -23.39
N GLY A 106 -60.68 44.89 -23.73
CA GLY A 106 -59.50 44.11 -24.11
C GLY A 106 -59.24 44.06 -25.62
N SER A 107 -59.60 45.10 -26.37
CA SER A 107 -59.19 45.25 -27.77
C SER A 107 -57.74 45.75 -27.83
N PHE A 108 -56.78 44.84 -27.89
CA PHE A 108 -55.34 45.18 -27.94
C PHE A 108 -54.71 44.92 -29.30
N THR A 109 -53.68 45.71 -29.60
CA THR A 109 -52.81 45.59 -30.77
C THR A 109 -51.36 45.70 -30.33
N MET A 110 -50.42 45.35 -31.21
CA MET A 110 -49.00 45.53 -30.96
C MET A 110 -48.51 46.81 -31.63
N ASN A 111 -47.76 47.65 -30.91
CA ASN A 111 -47.13 48.85 -31.48
C ASN A 111 -45.72 48.57 -32.04
N ASP A 112 -45.09 49.57 -32.67
CA ASP A 112 -43.75 49.46 -33.25
C ASP A 112 -42.63 49.13 -32.23
N GLN A 113 -42.91 49.34 -30.94
CA GLN A 113 -42.04 48.98 -29.82
C GLN A 113 -42.34 47.57 -29.28
N TYR A 114 -43.15 46.79 -29.99
CA TYR A 114 -43.56 45.43 -29.64
C TYR A 114 -44.36 45.32 -28.33
N ASN A 115 -44.88 46.44 -27.82
CA ASN A 115 -45.71 46.44 -26.63
C ASN A 115 -47.17 46.18 -27.02
N VAL A 116 -47.88 45.42 -26.19
CA VAL A 116 -49.32 45.21 -26.30
C VAL A 116 -50.01 46.47 -25.78
N VAL A 117 -50.67 47.20 -26.67
CA VAL A 117 -51.32 48.48 -26.39
C VAL A 117 -52.79 48.46 -26.80
N ASN A 118 -53.59 49.37 -26.27
CA ASN A 118 -54.92 49.66 -26.82
C ASN A 118 -54.85 50.71 -27.95
N SER A 119 -56.00 51.03 -28.55
CA SER A 119 -56.10 52.06 -29.61
C SER A 119 -55.65 53.46 -29.18
N ALA A 120 -55.61 53.75 -27.87
CA ALA A 120 -55.12 55.01 -27.31
C ALA A 120 -53.60 54.98 -27.01
N GLY A 121 -52.88 53.92 -27.39
CA GLY A 121 -51.45 53.76 -27.17
C GLY A 121 -51.04 53.46 -25.72
N GLN A 122 -52.00 53.14 -24.86
CA GLN A 122 -51.76 52.75 -23.47
C GLN A 122 -51.32 51.29 -23.45
N ALA A 123 -50.27 50.95 -22.69
CA ALA A 123 -49.67 49.62 -22.67
C ALA A 123 -50.26 48.71 -21.59
N LEU A 124 -50.59 47.47 -21.93
CA LEU A 124 -51.06 46.46 -20.98
C LEU A 124 -49.93 46.07 -20.03
N LEU A 125 -50.22 45.99 -18.73
CA LEU A 125 -49.26 45.54 -17.73
C LEU A 125 -49.35 44.02 -17.51
N ALA A 126 -48.19 43.39 -17.42
CA ALA A 126 -48.03 41.99 -17.08
C ALA A 126 -46.97 41.84 -15.98
N ALA A 127 -47.14 40.82 -15.14
CA ALA A 127 -46.12 40.40 -14.19
C ALA A 127 -45.03 39.62 -14.92
N SER A 128 -43.78 39.85 -14.52
CA SER A 128 -42.67 38.97 -14.92
C SER A 128 -42.92 37.56 -14.39
N VAL A 129 -42.48 36.54 -15.14
CA VAL A 129 -42.62 35.13 -14.77
C VAL A 129 -41.27 34.43 -14.70
N ASP A 130 -41.13 33.46 -13.80
CA ASP A 130 -39.99 32.55 -13.79
C ASP A 130 -40.15 31.42 -14.83
N SER A 131 -39.15 30.54 -14.94
CA SER A 131 -39.18 29.39 -15.85
C SER A 131 -40.29 28.38 -15.55
N SER A 132 -40.98 28.50 -14.41
CA SER A 132 -42.14 27.68 -14.03
C SER A 132 -43.48 28.40 -14.28
N GLY A 133 -43.47 29.61 -14.84
CA GLY A 133 -44.68 30.40 -15.14
C GLY A 133 -45.31 31.07 -13.91
N LYS A 134 -44.60 31.15 -12.79
CA LYS A 134 -45.07 31.83 -11.57
C LYS A 134 -44.89 33.33 -11.69
N ALA A 135 -45.94 34.12 -11.42
CA ALA A 135 -45.90 35.57 -11.54
C ALA A 135 -45.25 36.26 -10.33
N ASP A 136 -44.42 37.27 -10.60
CA ASP A 136 -43.99 38.27 -9.62
C ASP A 136 -44.90 39.49 -9.67
N LEU A 137 -45.93 39.49 -8.81
CA LEU A 137 -46.90 40.59 -8.69
C LEU A 137 -46.28 41.90 -8.15
N GLY A 138 -45.05 41.87 -7.62
CA GLY A 138 -44.32 43.06 -7.20
C GLY A 138 -43.64 43.80 -8.36
N ASN A 139 -43.48 43.13 -9.51
CA ASN A 139 -42.75 43.65 -10.66
C ASN A 139 -43.63 43.61 -11.93
N LEU A 140 -44.43 44.66 -12.09
CA LEU A 140 -45.33 44.83 -13.23
C LEU A 140 -44.68 45.67 -14.32
N ASN A 141 -44.51 45.10 -15.51
CA ASN A 141 -43.91 45.75 -16.66
C ASN A 141 -44.90 45.83 -17.83
N ARG A 142 -44.58 46.66 -18.83
CA ARG A 142 -45.35 46.69 -20.08
C ARG A 142 -45.19 45.33 -20.77
N LEU A 143 -46.30 44.69 -21.13
CA LEU A 143 -46.27 43.42 -21.86
C LEU A 143 -45.66 43.67 -23.24
N SER A 144 -44.48 43.11 -23.48
CA SER A 144 -43.78 43.17 -24.76
C SER A 144 -43.67 41.77 -25.36
N ILE A 145 -43.92 41.67 -26.66
CA ILE A 145 -43.80 40.44 -27.44
C ILE A 145 -42.77 40.71 -28.55
N PRO A 146 -41.47 40.55 -28.28
CA PRO A 146 -40.43 40.89 -29.25
C PRO A 146 -40.54 40.04 -30.52
N LYS A 147 -40.43 40.66 -31.71
CA LYS A 147 -40.23 39.91 -32.97
C LYS A 147 -38.86 39.21 -33.05
N LYS A 148 -37.91 39.65 -32.21
CA LYS A 148 -36.48 39.28 -32.24
C LYS A 148 -35.98 38.67 -30.93
N THR A 149 -36.82 38.01 -30.15
CA THR A 149 -36.26 36.93 -29.32
C THR A 149 -35.98 35.79 -30.27
N THR A 150 -34.76 35.78 -30.80
CA THR A 150 -34.21 34.58 -31.44
C THR A 150 -34.44 33.45 -30.44
N GLY A 151 -35.11 32.36 -30.85
CA GLY A 151 -35.02 31.13 -30.07
C GLY A 151 -33.54 30.85 -29.96
N GLN A 152 -32.95 31.13 -28.79
CA GLN A 152 -31.49 31.22 -28.66
C GLN A 152 -30.89 29.89 -29.13
N ALA A 153 -29.94 29.97 -30.05
CA ALA A 153 -29.17 28.79 -30.42
C ALA A 153 -28.57 28.19 -29.14
N LEU A 154 -28.77 26.89 -28.96
CA LEU A 154 -28.21 26.14 -27.85
C LEU A 154 -27.07 25.30 -28.42
N GLN A 155 -25.86 25.57 -27.94
CA GLN A 155 -24.71 24.74 -28.24
C GLN A 155 -24.91 23.35 -27.63
N THR A 156 -24.63 22.29 -28.40
CA THR A 156 -24.64 20.93 -27.87
C THR A 156 -23.53 20.78 -26.82
N SER A 157 -23.92 20.46 -25.59
CA SER A 157 -23.01 20.18 -24.48
C SER A 157 -23.07 18.71 -24.04
N LEU A 158 -24.19 18.03 -24.30
CA LEU A 158 -24.43 16.65 -23.90
C LEU A 158 -25.05 15.85 -25.07
N VAL A 159 -24.47 14.68 -25.32
CA VAL A 159 -25.01 13.67 -26.24
C VAL A 159 -25.30 12.41 -25.44
N GLN A 160 -26.53 11.92 -25.48
CA GLN A 160 -26.95 10.70 -24.81
C GLN A 160 -27.10 9.57 -25.83
N LEU A 161 -26.32 8.49 -25.65
CA LEU A 161 -26.34 7.31 -26.50
C LEU A 161 -26.63 6.05 -25.66
N GLY A 162 -27.75 5.40 -25.98
CA GLY A 162 -28.06 4.05 -25.53
C GLY A 162 -27.89 3.12 -26.71
N LEU A 163 -26.91 2.23 -26.67
CA LEU A 163 -26.57 1.31 -27.76
C LEU A 163 -26.62 -0.14 -27.27
N ASN A 164 -26.92 -1.08 -28.15
CA ASN A 164 -26.60 -2.49 -27.94
C ASN A 164 -25.36 -2.84 -28.77
N PHE A 165 -24.28 -3.24 -28.09
CA PHE A 165 -23.06 -3.75 -28.72
C PHE A 165 -23.17 -5.28 -28.92
N PRO A 166 -22.85 -5.82 -30.12
CA PRO A 166 -22.87 -7.26 -30.34
C PRO A 166 -21.76 -7.96 -29.56
N ALA A 167 -22.12 -8.87 -28.66
CA ALA A 167 -21.16 -9.65 -27.88
C ALA A 167 -20.27 -10.56 -28.76
N ASP A 168 -20.75 -10.97 -29.93
CA ASP A 168 -20.06 -11.82 -30.91
C ASP A 168 -19.20 -11.04 -31.92
N ALA A 169 -19.16 -9.70 -31.84
CA ALA A 169 -18.35 -8.88 -32.72
C ALA A 169 -16.86 -9.29 -32.66
N LYS A 170 -16.22 -9.35 -33.83
CA LYS A 170 -14.80 -9.68 -33.97
C LYS A 170 -13.93 -8.61 -33.31
N VAL A 171 -12.91 -9.04 -32.55
CA VAL A 171 -11.87 -8.16 -32.02
C VAL A 171 -10.97 -7.67 -33.17
N ILE A 172 -10.72 -6.37 -33.23
CA ILE A 172 -9.87 -5.72 -34.23
C ILE A 172 -8.66 -5.12 -33.52
N THR A 173 -7.46 -5.48 -33.96
CA THR A 173 -6.18 -4.98 -33.44
C THR A 173 -5.46 -4.05 -34.40
N ASP A 174 -5.93 -3.95 -35.65
CA ASP A 174 -5.35 -3.05 -36.65
C ASP A 174 -5.57 -1.58 -36.26
N PRO A 175 -4.63 -0.67 -36.57
CA PRO A 175 -4.81 0.75 -36.31
C PRO A 175 -6.10 1.28 -36.94
N PHE A 176 -6.88 2.02 -36.15
CA PHE A 176 -8.15 2.57 -36.59
C PHE A 176 -7.96 3.52 -37.78
N ASN A 177 -8.80 3.35 -38.81
CA ASN A 177 -8.88 4.24 -39.96
C ASN A 177 -10.33 4.37 -40.43
N ARG A 178 -10.94 5.54 -40.24
CA ARG A 178 -12.33 5.82 -40.65
C ARG A 178 -12.64 5.50 -42.12
N ASN A 179 -11.65 5.59 -43.01
CA ASN A 179 -11.81 5.34 -44.44
C ASN A 179 -11.72 3.84 -44.79
N ASN A 180 -11.33 2.99 -43.83
CA ASN A 180 -11.26 1.54 -43.99
C ASN A 180 -12.28 0.83 -43.09
N PRO A 181 -13.41 0.35 -43.64
CA PRO A 181 -14.45 -0.38 -42.90
C PRO A 181 -13.98 -1.64 -42.17
N ALA A 182 -12.81 -2.20 -42.52
CA ALA A 182 -12.25 -3.36 -41.83
C ALA A 182 -11.65 -3.02 -40.45
N THR A 183 -11.41 -1.73 -40.17
CA THR A 183 -10.73 -1.25 -38.95
C THR A 183 -11.69 -0.84 -37.83
N TYR A 184 -13.00 -0.98 -38.02
CA TYR A 184 -13.99 -0.74 -36.99
C TYR A 184 -15.19 -1.68 -37.14
N ASN A 185 -15.92 -1.92 -36.06
CA ASN A 185 -17.05 -2.83 -36.08
C ASN A 185 -18.33 -2.12 -36.52
N LYS A 186 -18.62 -0.96 -35.94
CA LYS A 186 -19.87 -0.20 -36.14
C LYS A 186 -19.64 1.30 -35.99
N SER A 187 -20.57 2.10 -36.49
CA SER A 187 -20.58 3.54 -36.29
C SER A 187 -22.01 4.08 -36.15
N THR A 188 -22.13 5.24 -35.51
CA THR A 188 -23.37 6.02 -35.41
C THR A 188 -23.08 7.48 -35.67
N ALA A 189 -24.03 8.20 -36.25
CA ALA A 189 -23.89 9.63 -36.49
C ALA A 189 -25.08 10.41 -35.91
N LEU A 190 -24.83 11.64 -35.49
CA LEU A 190 -25.84 12.62 -35.10
C LEU A 190 -25.40 14.03 -35.47
N THR A 191 -26.35 14.96 -35.54
CA THR A 191 -26.04 16.38 -35.71
C THR A 191 -25.87 17.03 -34.35
N VAL A 192 -24.77 17.77 -34.17
CA VAL A 192 -24.48 18.61 -33.00
C VAL A 192 -24.42 20.08 -33.41
N TYR A 193 -24.78 21.00 -32.53
CA TYR A 193 -24.90 22.43 -32.83
C TYR A 193 -23.81 23.24 -32.12
N ASP A 194 -23.25 24.22 -32.82
CA ASP A 194 -22.36 25.22 -32.22
C ASP A 194 -23.15 26.31 -31.47
N GLN A 195 -22.45 27.28 -30.86
CA GLN A 195 -23.08 28.42 -30.19
C GLN A 195 -23.89 29.32 -31.15
N GLY A 196 -23.60 29.27 -32.45
CA GLY A 196 -24.35 29.99 -33.50
C GLY A 196 -25.55 29.22 -34.05
N GLY A 197 -25.80 27.99 -33.59
CA GLY A 197 -26.89 27.14 -34.08
C GLY A 197 -26.58 26.42 -35.40
N ASN A 198 -25.33 26.44 -35.88
CA ASN A 198 -24.92 25.68 -37.06
C ASN A 198 -24.75 24.20 -36.70
N GLY A 199 -25.35 23.32 -37.51
CA GLY A 199 -25.25 21.88 -37.34
C GLY A 199 -23.97 21.28 -37.95
N TYR A 200 -23.30 20.42 -37.19
CA TYR A 200 -22.15 19.62 -37.59
C TYR A 200 -22.44 18.13 -37.41
N LEU A 201 -22.01 17.29 -38.35
CA LEU A 201 -22.17 15.85 -38.24
C LEU A 201 -21.10 15.27 -37.30
N ALA A 202 -21.52 14.78 -36.14
CA ALA A 202 -20.69 14.01 -35.22
C ALA A 202 -20.86 12.52 -35.51
N THR A 203 -19.77 11.85 -35.91
CA THR A 203 -19.72 10.40 -36.14
C THR A 203 -18.87 9.73 -35.09
N VAL A 204 -19.42 8.72 -34.43
CA VAL A 204 -18.72 7.87 -33.46
C VAL A 204 -18.50 6.51 -34.08
N TYR A 205 -17.25 6.05 -34.10
CA TYR A 205 -16.86 4.70 -34.52
C TYR A 205 -16.56 3.84 -33.30
N TYR A 206 -16.93 2.57 -33.39
CA TYR A 206 -16.82 1.58 -32.32
C TYR A 206 -15.96 0.41 -32.79
N VAL A 207 -14.90 0.13 -32.04
CA VAL A 207 -13.94 -0.95 -32.32
C VAL A 207 -13.86 -1.86 -31.10
N LYS A 208 -14.11 -3.16 -31.24
CA LYS A 208 -13.96 -4.11 -30.15
C LYS A 208 -12.48 -4.47 -30.01
N THR A 209 -11.90 -4.22 -28.84
CA THR A 209 -10.47 -4.43 -28.57
C THR A 209 -10.20 -5.66 -27.73
N HIS A 210 -11.17 -6.13 -26.94
CA HIS A 210 -10.98 -7.30 -26.09
C HIS A 210 -12.27 -8.10 -25.87
N ASN A 211 -12.12 -9.43 -25.79
CA ASN A 211 -13.15 -10.36 -25.35
C ASN A 211 -12.91 -10.74 -23.89
N ALA A 212 -13.99 -10.91 -23.12
CA ALA A 212 -13.89 -11.43 -21.77
C ALA A 212 -13.23 -12.82 -21.74
N SER A 213 -12.35 -13.02 -20.78
CA SER A 213 -11.65 -14.28 -20.48
C SER A 213 -11.70 -14.58 -18.98
N GLN A 214 -11.22 -15.75 -18.55
CA GLN A 214 -11.12 -16.05 -17.12
C GLN A 214 -10.16 -15.09 -16.38
N ALA A 215 -9.12 -14.61 -17.05
CA ALA A 215 -8.16 -13.68 -16.47
C ALA A 215 -8.70 -12.23 -16.43
N VAL A 216 -9.44 -11.83 -17.45
CA VAL A 216 -10.03 -10.49 -17.58
C VAL A 216 -11.51 -10.64 -17.93
N PRO A 217 -12.43 -10.66 -16.93
CA PRO A 217 -13.84 -10.95 -17.13
C PRO A 217 -14.62 -9.74 -17.67
N THR A 218 -14.04 -8.97 -18.59
CA THR A 218 -14.66 -7.78 -19.18
C THR A 218 -14.47 -7.74 -20.69
N ASN A 219 -15.48 -7.23 -21.40
CA ASN A 219 -15.39 -6.92 -22.82
C ASN A 219 -15.07 -5.44 -22.99
N LYS A 220 -14.18 -5.13 -23.94
CA LYS A 220 -13.70 -3.75 -24.13
C LYS A 220 -13.94 -3.29 -25.55
N TRP A 221 -14.37 -2.04 -25.66
CA TRP A 221 -14.63 -1.33 -26.89
C TRP A 221 -13.93 0.02 -26.86
N GLN A 222 -13.31 0.38 -27.96
CA GLN A 222 -12.68 1.67 -28.17
C GLN A 222 -13.58 2.54 -29.04
N THR A 223 -13.73 3.81 -28.64
CA THR A 223 -14.48 4.81 -29.40
C THR A 223 -13.55 5.81 -30.08
N TYR A 224 -13.92 6.21 -31.31
CA TYR A 224 -13.27 7.29 -32.04
C TYR A 224 -14.34 8.26 -32.51
N VAL A 225 -14.24 9.53 -32.11
CA VAL A 225 -15.24 10.56 -32.44
C VAL A 225 -14.68 11.52 -33.48
N TYR A 226 -15.48 11.83 -34.49
CA TYR A 226 -15.20 12.86 -35.48
C TYR A 226 -16.33 13.87 -35.52
N ILE A 227 -16.00 15.15 -35.54
CA ILE A 227 -16.96 16.23 -35.84
C ILE A 227 -16.57 16.83 -37.19
N GLY A 228 -17.39 16.56 -38.21
CA GLY A 228 -16.99 16.78 -39.60
C GLY A 228 -15.74 15.95 -39.94
N GLU A 229 -14.66 16.64 -40.31
CA GLU A 229 -13.38 16.01 -40.70
C GLU A 229 -12.39 15.87 -39.54
N THR A 230 -12.63 16.55 -38.41
CA THR A 230 -11.69 16.64 -37.29
C THR A 230 -11.94 15.52 -36.29
N GLN A 231 -10.90 14.73 -35.97
CA GLN A 231 -10.94 13.76 -34.87
C GLN A 231 -10.93 14.50 -33.54
N VAL A 232 -11.76 14.04 -32.62
CA VAL A 232 -11.87 14.57 -31.27
C VAL A 232 -11.60 13.41 -30.31
N ASN A 233 -10.55 13.56 -29.52
CA ASN A 233 -10.20 12.55 -28.54
C ASN A 233 -11.09 12.67 -27.31
N ALA A 234 -11.37 11.54 -26.67
CA ALA A 234 -11.96 11.54 -25.35
C ALA A 234 -10.93 12.04 -24.33
N ALA A 235 -11.41 12.79 -23.34
CA ALA A 235 -10.63 13.20 -22.20
C ALA A 235 -10.16 11.97 -21.40
N LEU A 236 -9.02 12.13 -20.73
CA LEU A 236 -8.47 11.06 -19.93
C LEU A 236 -9.33 10.83 -18.67
N LEU A 237 -9.76 9.59 -18.45
CA LEU A 237 -10.57 9.21 -17.29
C LEU A 237 -9.78 8.27 -16.38
N GLN A 238 -9.74 8.59 -15.09
CA GLN A 238 -9.13 7.71 -14.09
C GLN A 238 -10.00 6.46 -13.94
N ALA A 239 -9.36 5.28 -13.86
CA ALA A 239 -10.07 4.04 -13.65
C ALA A 239 -10.73 4.02 -12.26
N THR A 240 -11.86 3.32 -12.15
CA THR A 240 -12.59 3.16 -10.90
C THR A 240 -12.85 1.70 -10.59
N ASP A 241 -12.98 1.38 -9.30
CA ASP A 241 -13.37 0.06 -8.83
C ASP A 241 -14.87 -0.21 -9.08
N ALA A 242 -15.37 -1.35 -8.60
CA ALA A 242 -16.78 -1.71 -8.72
C ALA A 242 -17.73 -0.74 -7.97
N ASN A 243 -17.24 -0.01 -6.97
CA ASN A 243 -18.00 0.96 -6.19
C ASN A 243 -17.94 2.38 -6.77
N GLY A 244 -17.05 2.64 -7.72
CA GLY A 244 -16.83 3.95 -8.33
C GLY A 244 -15.71 4.76 -7.67
N GLU A 245 -14.91 4.15 -6.80
CA GLU A 245 -13.73 4.77 -6.21
C GLU A 245 -12.56 4.76 -7.17
N LYS A 246 -11.81 5.87 -7.22
CA LYS A 246 -10.63 6.03 -8.07
C LYS A 246 -9.55 5.02 -7.72
N LEU A 247 -9.00 4.36 -8.73
CA LEU A 247 -7.93 3.37 -8.56
C LEU A 247 -6.55 4.01 -8.65
N TYR A 248 -5.63 3.46 -7.86
CA TYR A 248 -4.22 3.78 -7.83
C TYR A 248 -3.40 2.49 -7.95
N VAL A 249 -2.22 2.60 -8.54
CA VAL A 249 -1.27 1.52 -8.75
C VAL A 249 0.06 1.85 -8.05
N ASN A 250 0.64 0.86 -7.37
CA ASN A 250 1.99 0.99 -6.81
C ASN A 250 3.06 0.53 -7.80
N LYS A 251 4.34 0.64 -7.42
CA LYS A 251 5.47 0.19 -8.25
C LYS A 251 5.48 -1.32 -8.56
N TYR A 252 4.68 -2.11 -7.85
CA TYR A 252 4.52 -3.56 -8.04
C TYR A 252 3.26 -3.93 -8.84
N GLY A 253 2.53 -2.94 -9.33
CA GLY A 253 1.31 -3.13 -10.10
C GLY A 253 0.09 -3.58 -9.27
N GLU A 254 0.17 -3.48 -7.94
CA GLU A 254 -0.97 -3.70 -7.07
C GLU A 254 -1.95 -2.54 -7.22
N LEU A 255 -3.25 -2.85 -7.35
CA LEU A 255 -4.32 -1.88 -7.49
C LEU A 255 -5.07 -1.69 -6.17
N LYS A 256 -5.23 -0.45 -5.74
CA LYS A 256 -5.99 -0.08 -4.54
C LYS A 256 -6.95 1.09 -4.79
N PRO A 257 -8.13 1.11 -4.16
CA PRO A 257 -9.03 2.25 -4.22
C PRO A 257 -8.49 3.41 -3.38
N TYR A 258 -8.91 4.63 -3.72
CA TYR A 258 -8.50 5.87 -3.03
C TYR A 258 -8.59 5.80 -1.51
N ALA A 259 -9.65 5.19 -0.96
CA ALA A 259 -9.88 5.09 0.48
C ALA A 259 -8.78 4.32 1.24
N GLU A 260 -8.10 3.37 0.59
CA GLU A 260 -7.02 2.59 1.23
C GLU A 260 -5.66 3.29 1.17
N VAL A 261 -5.49 4.25 0.26
CA VAL A 261 -4.19 4.87 -0.02
C VAL A 261 -4.18 6.38 0.21
N SER A 262 -5.30 6.99 0.62
CA SER A 262 -5.45 8.45 0.73
C SER A 262 -4.32 9.13 1.51
N ASP A 263 -3.86 8.50 2.59
CA ASP A 263 -2.84 9.03 3.50
C ASP A 263 -1.41 8.87 2.95
N LEU A 264 -1.25 8.02 1.94
CA LEU A 264 0.01 7.72 1.25
C LEU A 264 0.17 8.52 -0.05
N LEU A 265 -0.90 9.17 -0.51
CA LEU A 265 -0.88 9.97 -1.74
C LEU A 265 -0.16 11.31 -1.50
N VAL A 266 0.81 11.59 -2.36
CA VAL A 266 1.52 12.87 -2.37
C VAL A 266 1.14 13.62 -3.64
N ASN A 267 0.74 14.89 -3.50
CA ASN A 267 0.43 15.71 -4.66
C ASN A 267 1.73 16.13 -5.39
N ARG A 268 2.15 15.33 -6.37
CA ARG A 268 3.35 15.53 -7.20
C ARG A 268 3.09 14.97 -8.59
N LYS A 269 3.90 15.42 -9.54
CA LYS A 269 3.92 14.87 -10.90
C LYS A 269 4.32 13.39 -10.87
N THR A 270 3.62 12.56 -11.63
CA THR A 270 3.86 11.11 -11.70
C THR A 270 3.77 10.59 -13.13
N GLN A 271 4.26 9.37 -13.36
CA GLN A 271 4.09 8.66 -14.62
C GLN A 271 2.61 8.31 -14.81
N MET A 272 2.15 8.36 -16.06
CA MET A 272 0.82 7.89 -16.41
C MET A 272 0.85 6.38 -16.60
N PHE A 273 -0.11 5.67 -15.98
CA PHE A 273 -0.30 4.24 -16.17
C PHE A 273 -1.70 3.97 -16.73
N SER A 274 -1.77 3.14 -17.77
CA SER A 274 -3.05 2.60 -18.25
C SER A 274 -3.38 1.30 -17.51
N LEU A 275 -4.64 1.14 -17.12
CA LEU A 275 -5.15 -0.10 -16.50
C LEU A 275 -4.94 -1.31 -17.42
N ASN A 276 -4.93 -1.10 -18.74
CA ASN A 276 -4.79 -2.16 -19.72
C ASN A 276 -3.35 -2.61 -19.94
N GLU A 277 -2.38 -1.75 -19.63
CA GLU A 277 -0.96 -2.03 -19.79
C GLU A 277 -0.35 -2.75 -18.55
N LEU A 278 -1.15 -2.95 -17.48
CA LEU A 278 -0.76 -3.70 -16.29
C LEU A 278 -0.79 -5.22 -16.54
N THR A 279 0.04 -5.70 -17.46
CA THR A 279 0.05 -7.11 -17.90
C THR A 279 1.42 -7.80 -17.83
N ASP A 280 2.52 -7.08 -17.61
CA ASP A 280 3.88 -7.64 -17.46
C ASP A 280 4.05 -8.30 -16.08
N VAL A 281 3.46 -9.47 -15.90
CA VAL A 281 3.56 -10.28 -14.68
C VAL A 281 4.95 -10.93 -14.62
N ARG A 282 5.68 -10.67 -13.53
CA ARG A 282 7.01 -11.21 -13.26
C ARG A 282 7.03 -11.95 -11.93
N SER A 283 7.80 -13.02 -11.86
CA SER A 283 8.09 -13.67 -10.58
C SER A 283 9.12 -12.86 -9.79
N SER A 284 8.92 -12.76 -8.49
CA SER A 284 9.90 -12.16 -7.60
C SER A 284 11.18 -12.99 -7.56
N VAL A 285 12.33 -12.32 -7.56
CA VAL A 285 13.66 -12.95 -7.54
C VAL A 285 14.43 -12.55 -6.28
N PRO A 286 15.34 -13.40 -5.78
CA PRO A 286 16.22 -13.06 -4.67
C PRO A 286 17.36 -12.13 -5.09
N ALA A 287 17.98 -11.46 -4.11
CA ALA A 287 19.25 -10.78 -4.34
C ALA A 287 20.30 -11.84 -4.69
N THR A 288 20.97 -11.67 -5.82
CA THR A 288 21.88 -12.67 -6.39
C THR A 288 23.21 -12.03 -6.75
N VAL A 289 24.29 -12.50 -6.14
CA VAL A 289 25.67 -12.18 -6.52
C VAL A 289 26.21 -13.32 -7.36
N THR A 290 26.78 -13.04 -8.53
CA THR A 290 27.31 -14.07 -9.43
C THR A 290 28.80 -13.88 -9.62
N GLY A 291 29.56 -14.93 -9.33
CA GLY A 291 31.00 -14.95 -9.49
C GLY A 291 31.46 -14.92 -10.95
N ASN A 292 32.76 -14.79 -11.10
CA ASN A 292 33.45 -14.96 -12.36
C ASN A 292 33.37 -16.42 -12.84
N LYS A 293 33.57 -16.62 -14.15
CA LYS A 293 33.66 -17.95 -14.72
C LYS A 293 34.88 -18.67 -14.12
N VAL A 294 34.67 -19.85 -13.55
CA VAL A 294 35.74 -20.78 -13.17
C VAL A 294 36.31 -21.34 -14.48
N VAL A 295 37.56 -20.98 -14.80
CA VAL A 295 38.18 -21.36 -16.07
C VAL A 295 38.84 -22.72 -15.94
N ALA A 296 38.39 -23.71 -16.71
CA ALA A 296 39.14 -24.92 -17.01
C ALA A 296 40.00 -24.68 -18.26
N SER A 297 41.32 -24.90 -18.19
CA SER A 297 42.15 -24.91 -19.40
C SER A 297 41.97 -26.26 -20.11
N PRO A 298 41.65 -26.28 -21.40
CA PRO A 298 41.74 -27.51 -22.17
C PRO A 298 43.23 -27.82 -22.39
N ASP A 299 43.67 -28.97 -21.87
CA ASP A 299 44.90 -29.66 -22.28
C ASP A 299 46.25 -28.97 -21.99
N THR A 300 46.94 -29.37 -20.92
CA THR A 300 48.33 -29.88 -20.94
C THR A 300 48.90 -30.00 -19.51
N GLN A 301 49.63 -31.09 -19.27
CA GLN A 301 50.09 -31.62 -17.98
C GLN A 301 51.01 -30.74 -17.09
N VAL A 302 51.20 -29.44 -17.32
CA VAL A 302 52.20 -28.66 -16.54
C VAL A 302 51.79 -27.20 -16.30
N VAL A 303 50.76 -26.95 -15.48
CA VAL A 303 50.59 -25.73 -14.63
C VAL A 303 49.35 -25.86 -13.73
N PRO A 304 49.39 -25.63 -12.41
CA PRO A 304 48.19 -25.64 -11.57
C PRO A 304 47.58 -24.24 -11.56
N SER A 305 46.78 -23.88 -12.57
CA SER A 305 46.13 -22.56 -12.60
C SER A 305 44.68 -22.56 -13.07
N ALA A 306 44.04 -23.73 -13.21
CA ALA A 306 42.67 -23.86 -13.66
C ALA A 306 41.94 -24.95 -12.87
N TRP A 307 40.76 -24.63 -12.33
CA TRP A 307 39.93 -25.55 -11.56
C TRP A 307 38.78 -26.04 -12.46
N ASP A 308 38.64 -27.36 -12.65
CA ASP A 308 37.49 -27.95 -13.37
C ASP A 308 36.48 -28.51 -12.37
N LEU A 309 35.28 -27.93 -12.38
CA LEU A 309 34.18 -28.24 -11.46
C LEU A 309 32.95 -28.83 -12.18
N THR A 310 33.13 -29.30 -13.42
CA THR A 310 32.06 -29.92 -14.23
C THR A 310 31.60 -31.28 -13.66
N ALA A 311 30.59 -31.92 -14.25
CA ALA A 311 30.07 -33.19 -13.68
C ALA A 311 31.08 -34.35 -13.72
N GLU A 312 32.05 -34.30 -14.65
CA GLU A 312 33.05 -35.35 -14.89
C GLU A 312 34.37 -35.11 -14.11
N HIS A 313 34.58 -33.90 -13.58
CA HIS A 313 35.79 -33.50 -12.86
C HIS A 313 35.43 -32.80 -11.53
N GLY A 314 36.33 -32.81 -10.54
CA GLY A 314 36.03 -32.18 -9.26
C GLY A 314 37.27 -32.02 -8.40
N ILE A 315 37.08 -31.43 -7.22
CA ILE A 315 38.14 -31.25 -6.23
C ILE A 315 37.98 -32.31 -5.16
N ASN A 316 39.06 -33.03 -4.88
CA ASN A 316 39.20 -33.74 -3.61
C ASN A 316 39.98 -32.85 -2.66
N PHE A 317 39.32 -32.29 -1.64
CA PHE A 317 39.93 -31.32 -0.73
C PHE A 317 41.04 -31.95 0.14
N SER A 318 41.03 -33.27 0.32
CA SER A 318 42.07 -33.99 1.08
C SER A 318 43.44 -34.00 0.37
N THR A 319 43.45 -33.88 -0.96
CA THR A 319 44.68 -33.92 -1.78
C THR A 319 45.29 -32.54 -2.03
N LEU A 320 44.70 -31.48 -1.48
CA LEU A 320 45.22 -30.11 -1.58
C LEU A 320 46.55 -29.95 -0.84
N THR A 321 47.37 -28.98 -1.27
CA THR A 321 48.61 -28.60 -0.56
C THR A 321 48.29 -28.02 0.83
N ALA A 322 49.27 -27.99 1.73
CA ALA A 322 49.07 -27.41 3.07
C ALA A 322 48.59 -25.95 3.01
N GLU A 323 49.18 -25.14 2.12
CA GLU A 323 48.79 -23.74 1.88
C GLU A 323 47.35 -23.60 1.36
N GLN A 324 46.95 -24.46 0.41
CA GLN A 324 45.59 -24.49 -0.11
C GLN A 324 44.58 -24.91 0.95
N LYS A 325 44.94 -25.88 1.81
CA LYS A 325 44.11 -26.32 2.94
C LYS A 325 43.89 -25.18 3.96
N LEU A 326 44.90 -24.38 4.24
CA LEU A 326 44.78 -23.18 5.08
C LEU A 326 43.87 -22.13 4.44
N SER A 327 43.91 -22.01 3.11
CA SER A 327 43.09 -21.05 2.34
C SER A 327 41.60 -21.45 2.23
N LEU A 328 41.22 -22.65 2.69
CA LEU A 328 39.81 -23.05 2.82
C LEU A 328 39.13 -22.43 4.05
N LYS A 329 39.92 -21.87 4.96
CA LYS A 329 39.43 -21.08 6.08
C LYS A 329 39.20 -19.64 5.63
N ASP A 330 38.16 -19.01 6.17
CA ASP A 330 37.83 -17.61 5.91
C ASP A 330 37.77 -17.28 4.40
N LEU A 331 37.04 -18.11 3.63
CA LEU A 331 36.97 -18.02 2.16
C LEU A 331 36.43 -16.68 1.69
N PHE A 332 35.32 -16.24 2.28
CA PHE A 332 34.72 -14.93 2.11
C PHE A 332 33.74 -14.67 3.25
N GLN A 333 33.36 -13.41 3.42
CA GLN A 333 32.27 -12.99 4.30
C GLN A 333 31.01 -12.73 3.47
N LEU A 334 29.88 -13.20 3.96
CA LEU A 334 28.57 -12.98 3.39
C LEU A 334 27.74 -12.11 4.34
N ASN A 335 27.13 -11.06 3.81
CA ASN A 335 26.10 -10.28 4.50
C ASN A 335 24.79 -10.38 3.72
N VAL A 336 23.69 -10.62 4.42
CA VAL A 336 22.36 -10.81 3.81
C VAL A 336 21.35 -9.89 4.48
N ASP A 337 20.58 -9.16 3.66
CA ASP A 337 19.57 -8.18 4.08
C ASP A 337 20.11 -7.24 5.17
N ASP A 338 21.30 -6.66 4.92
CA ASP A 338 22.02 -5.68 5.72
C ASP A 338 22.15 -6.04 7.22
N SER A 339 22.42 -7.31 7.50
CA SER A 339 22.67 -7.80 8.87
C SER A 339 23.88 -7.10 9.50
N LYS A 340 23.88 -6.89 10.82
CA LYS A 340 25.01 -6.24 11.51
C LYS A 340 26.26 -7.13 11.59
N ASN A 341 26.06 -8.45 11.61
CA ASN A 341 27.09 -9.45 11.80
C ASN A 341 27.19 -10.36 10.56
N PRO A 342 28.14 -10.09 9.62
CA PRO A 342 28.42 -10.97 8.48
C PRO A 342 28.78 -12.39 8.91
N VAL A 343 28.59 -13.35 8.00
CA VAL A 343 29.00 -14.74 8.16
C VAL A 343 30.27 -15.00 7.38
N THR A 344 31.31 -15.50 8.04
CA THR A 344 32.51 -15.99 7.36
C THR A 344 32.34 -17.45 6.97
N LEU A 345 32.44 -17.76 5.68
CA LEU A 345 32.39 -19.12 5.17
C LEU A 345 33.74 -19.83 5.40
N ASP A 346 33.70 -20.98 6.07
CA ASP A 346 34.84 -21.87 6.30
C ASP A 346 34.52 -23.27 5.76
N LEU A 347 35.37 -23.78 4.87
CA LEU A 347 35.28 -25.12 4.29
C LEU A 347 36.50 -26.00 4.63
N SER A 348 37.35 -25.60 5.59
CA SER A 348 38.56 -26.31 5.98
C SER A 348 38.30 -27.76 6.43
N TYR A 349 37.11 -28.05 6.97
CA TYR A 349 36.72 -29.41 7.34
C TYR A 349 36.65 -30.38 6.15
N LEU A 350 36.45 -29.87 4.91
CA LEU A 350 36.46 -30.70 3.71
C LEU A 350 37.85 -31.28 3.43
N ALA A 351 38.93 -30.64 3.89
CA ALA A 351 40.29 -31.18 3.76
C ALA A 351 40.51 -32.50 4.52
N ARG A 352 39.60 -32.86 5.44
CA ARG A 352 39.62 -34.14 6.16
C ARG A 352 38.72 -35.20 5.52
N LYS A 353 37.92 -34.83 4.52
CA LYS A 353 37.04 -35.75 3.78
C LYS A 353 37.74 -36.19 2.51
N ASP A 354 38.03 -37.49 2.40
CA ASP A 354 38.50 -38.08 1.15
C ASP A 354 37.32 -38.33 0.20
N LYS A 355 36.85 -37.26 -0.44
CA LYS A 355 35.69 -37.28 -1.35
C LYS A 355 35.88 -36.31 -2.50
N LEU A 356 35.69 -36.79 -3.73
CA LEU A 356 35.64 -35.96 -4.92
C LEU A 356 34.32 -35.16 -4.95
N MET A 357 34.40 -33.84 -5.11
CA MET A 357 33.25 -32.94 -5.14
C MET A 357 33.27 -32.07 -6.40
N ASN A 358 32.19 -32.11 -7.19
CA ASN A 358 31.98 -31.21 -8.32
C ASN A 358 31.37 -29.87 -7.86
N GLY A 359 31.22 -28.91 -8.76
CA GLY A 359 30.72 -27.57 -8.42
C GLY A 359 29.33 -27.56 -7.78
N VAL A 360 28.43 -28.47 -8.19
CA VAL A 360 27.10 -28.61 -7.60
C VAL A 360 27.17 -29.14 -6.17
N ALA A 361 28.03 -30.14 -5.91
CA ALA A 361 28.23 -30.67 -4.57
C ALA A 361 28.88 -29.65 -3.63
N ILE A 362 29.84 -28.87 -4.13
CA ILE A 362 30.47 -27.77 -3.39
C ILE A 362 29.44 -26.68 -3.08
N ALA A 363 28.64 -26.26 -4.06
CA ALA A 363 27.57 -25.28 -3.87
C ALA A 363 26.55 -25.74 -2.82
N LYS A 364 26.21 -27.04 -2.81
CA LYS A 364 25.35 -27.63 -1.77
C LYS A 364 25.99 -27.57 -0.38
N GLU A 365 27.28 -27.88 -0.24
CA GLU A 365 27.96 -27.74 1.05
C GLU A 365 28.04 -26.27 1.51
N MET A 366 28.34 -25.34 0.61
CA MET A 366 28.30 -23.90 0.92
C MET A 366 26.91 -23.48 1.40
N THR A 367 25.86 -23.93 0.71
CA THR A 367 24.46 -23.69 1.09
C THR A 367 24.15 -24.21 2.49
N ASN A 368 24.57 -25.44 2.80
CA ASN A 368 24.35 -26.06 4.11
C ASN A 368 25.09 -25.28 5.22
N VAL A 369 26.35 -24.90 5.00
CA VAL A 369 27.14 -24.14 6.00
C VAL A 369 26.56 -22.75 6.22
N LEU A 370 26.17 -22.04 5.16
CA LEU A 370 25.61 -20.69 5.26
C LEU A 370 24.24 -20.69 5.94
N ASN A 371 23.31 -21.58 5.55
CA ASN A 371 22.01 -21.67 6.21
C ASN A 371 22.15 -22.05 7.68
N ARG A 372 23.14 -22.88 8.02
CA ARG A 372 23.45 -23.23 9.41
C ARG A 372 23.91 -22.01 10.20
N GLN A 373 24.94 -21.31 9.71
CA GLN A 373 25.50 -20.16 10.40
C GLN A 373 24.52 -18.99 10.50
N PHE A 374 23.72 -18.72 9.46
CA PHE A 374 22.66 -17.71 9.49
C PHE A 374 21.38 -18.16 10.20
N GLY A 375 21.21 -19.46 10.44
CA GLY A 375 20.00 -20.04 10.99
C GLY A 375 19.85 -19.81 12.50
N ASP A 376 18.98 -20.62 13.10
CA ASP A 376 18.61 -20.59 14.51
C ASP A 376 19.37 -21.62 15.37
N GLU A 377 20.63 -21.86 15.02
CA GLU A 377 21.50 -22.70 15.84
C GLU A 377 21.68 -22.13 17.26
N HIS A 378 21.86 -23.04 18.20
CA HIS A 378 22.08 -22.76 19.61
C HIS A 378 23.46 -23.26 20.02
N TYR A 379 24.06 -22.59 21.00
CA TYR A 379 25.26 -23.09 21.65
C TYR A 379 24.94 -24.29 22.53
N PHE A 380 25.94 -25.12 22.78
CA PHE A 380 25.96 -26.01 23.92
C PHE A 380 26.51 -25.28 25.15
N ASP A 381 25.91 -25.59 26.30
CA ASP A 381 26.33 -25.15 27.62
C ASP A 381 26.78 -26.35 28.47
N PHE A 382 28.09 -26.45 28.65
CA PHE A 382 28.78 -27.45 29.44
C PHE A 382 29.34 -26.87 30.74
N THR A 383 28.84 -25.75 31.25
CA THR A 383 29.36 -25.13 32.48
C THR A 383 29.17 -25.98 33.73
N SER A 384 28.20 -26.91 33.74
CA SER A 384 27.98 -27.84 34.84
C SER A 384 29.04 -28.95 34.88
N SER A 385 29.60 -29.22 36.07
CA SER A 385 30.60 -30.28 36.27
C SER A 385 30.11 -31.67 35.85
N ASN A 386 28.79 -31.92 35.91
CA ASN A 386 28.19 -33.20 35.51
C ASN A 386 28.02 -33.32 33.99
N SER A 387 28.00 -32.20 33.26
CA SER A 387 27.96 -32.19 31.78
C SER A 387 29.35 -32.33 31.15
N GLN A 388 30.42 -32.05 31.90
CA GLN A 388 31.79 -32.00 31.35
C GLN A 388 32.44 -33.37 31.24
N LYS A 389 31.99 -34.36 32.01
CA LYS A 389 32.70 -35.63 32.19
C LYS A 389 31.96 -36.79 31.52
N PHE A 390 32.73 -37.69 30.92
CA PHE A 390 32.28 -38.99 30.46
C PHE A 390 33.47 -39.95 30.30
N THR A 391 33.22 -41.24 30.19
CA THR A 391 34.24 -42.26 29.93
C THR A 391 33.93 -42.96 28.62
N ILE A 392 34.95 -43.10 27.77
CA ILE A 392 34.94 -43.92 26.57
C ILE A 392 35.67 -45.22 26.90
N ASN A 393 35.08 -46.37 26.61
CA ASN A 393 35.77 -47.65 26.68
C ASN A 393 36.04 -48.13 25.24
N ALA A 394 37.32 -48.13 24.85
CA ALA A 394 37.76 -48.54 23.52
C ALA A 394 38.88 -49.58 23.66
N GLY A 395 38.79 -50.70 22.92
CA GLY A 395 39.76 -51.80 23.04
C GLY A 395 39.86 -52.41 24.46
N GLY A 396 38.83 -52.26 25.30
CA GLY A 396 38.83 -52.68 26.71
C GLY A 396 39.54 -51.71 27.67
N ILE A 397 39.96 -50.53 27.19
CA ILE A 397 40.64 -49.49 27.97
C ILE A 397 39.65 -48.36 28.25
N ALA A 398 39.50 -48.01 29.53
CA ALA A 398 38.71 -46.86 29.97
C ALA A 398 39.50 -45.55 29.79
N LEU A 399 38.99 -44.68 28.93
CA LEU A 399 39.51 -43.36 28.60
C LEU A 399 38.60 -42.29 29.24
N PRO A 400 38.96 -41.74 30.42
CA PRO A 400 38.19 -40.66 31.02
C PRO A 400 38.38 -39.37 30.22
N VAL A 401 37.28 -38.75 29.80
CA VAL A 401 37.24 -37.48 29.06
C VAL A 401 36.62 -36.42 29.94
N ASP A 402 37.34 -35.31 30.14
CA ASP A 402 36.87 -34.14 30.88
C ASP A 402 36.97 -32.90 29.99
N LEU A 403 35.80 -32.36 29.62
CA LEU A 403 35.63 -31.17 28.78
C LEU A 403 35.84 -29.86 29.55
N GLY A 404 36.01 -29.92 30.87
CA GLY A 404 36.34 -28.77 31.70
C GLY A 404 37.69 -28.11 31.36
N ARG A 405 37.92 -26.92 31.90
CA ARG A 405 39.20 -26.19 31.76
C ARG A 405 40.36 -27.08 32.22
N LEU A 406 41.44 -27.18 31.44
CA LEU A 406 42.69 -27.78 31.91
C LEU A 406 43.19 -26.95 33.11
N THR A 407 43.08 -27.48 34.33
CA THR A 407 43.94 -27.04 35.43
C THR A 407 45.28 -27.72 35.24
N ALA A 408 46.36 -26.94 35.11
CA ALA A 408 47.70 -27.51 35.15
C ALA A 408 47.90 -28.16 36.53
N GLU A 409 47.83 -29.48 36.59
CA GLU A 409 48.13 -30.27 37.79
C GLU A 409 49.55 -30.79 37.69
N GLY A 410 50.42 -30.33 38.60
CA GLY A 410 51.78 -30.84 38.75
C GLY A 410 51.84 -31.77 39.95
N THR A 411 52.07 -33.06 39.72
CA THR A 411 52.29 -34.04 40.79
C THR A 411 53.77 -34.37 40.89
N THR A 412 54.36 -34.08 42.05
CA THR A 412 55.75 -34.41 42.36
C THR A 412 55.79 -35.41 43.50
N THR A 413 56.41 -36.56 43.26
CA THR A 413 56.67 -37.55 44.31
C THR A 413 58.09 -37.36 44.83
N PHE A 414 58.23 -37.13 46.13
CA PHE A 414 59.51 -36.88 46.78
C PHE A 414 60.13 -38.15 47.34
N GLY A 415 61.46 -38.26 47.26
CA GLY A 415 62.25 -39.23 48.01
C GLY A 415 62.63 -38.71 49.40
N ALA A 416 63.16 -39.59 50.26
CA ALA A 416 63.75 -39.17 51.53
C ALA A 416 65.04 -38.36 51.28
N ALA A 417 65.31 -37.35 52.11
CA ALA A 417 66.51 -36.53 51.97
C ALA A 417 67.72 -37.20 52.61
N THR A 418 68.76 -37.49 51.83
CA THR A 418 70.00 -38.08 52.36
C THR A 418 70.97 -37.02 52.91
N ASN A 419 70.91 -35.78 52.43
CA ASN A 419 71.76 -34.66 52.89
C ASN A 419 70.90 -33.41 53.23
N ALA A 420 71.44 -32.52 54.08
CA ALA A 420 70.80 -31.24 54.38
C ALA A 420 71.14 -30.19 53.30
N GLY A 421 70.16 -29.36 52.91
CA GLY A 421 70.35 -28.28 51.93
C GLY A 421 69.03 -27.72 51.41
N ASN A 422 69.11 -26.77 50.48
CA ASN A 422 67.92 -26.22 49.82
C ASN A 422 67.58 -27.06 48.58
N VAL A 423 66.29 -27.32 48.41
CA VAL A 423 65.71 -28.00 47.24
C VAL A 423 64.74 -27.01 46.59
N THR A 424 64.87 -26.84 45.29
CA THR A 424 63.95 -26.03 44.49
C THR A 424 63.15 -26.96 43.59
N VAL A 425 61.83 -26.86 43.66
CA VAL A 425 60.89 -27.69 42.88
C VAL A 425 59.80 -26.80 42.34
N ASN A 426 59.57 -26.81 41.03
CA ASN A 426 58.63 -25.90 40.37
C ASN A 426 58.84 -24.44 40.84
N GLY A 427 60.11 -24.03 40.99
CA GLY A 427 60.53 -22.70 41.46
C GLY A 427 60.31 -22.38 42.94
N VAL A 428 59.66 -23.24 43.71
CA VAL A 428 59.52 -23.07 45.17
C VAL A 428 60.76 -23.65 45.83
N THR A 429 61.50 -22.80 46.55
CA THR A 429 62.73 -23.22 47.25
C THR A 429 62.46 -23.46 48.73
N PHE A 430 62.82 -24.63 49.24
CA PHE A 430 62.64 -24.99 50.65
C PHE A 430 63.83 -25.80 51.18
N ALA A 431 64.08 -25.71 52.48
CA ALA A 431 65.19 -26.41 53.13
C ALA A 431 64.77 -27.81 53.58
N VAL A 432 65.61 -28.81 53.30
CA VAL A 432 65.51 -30.18 53.82
C VAL A 432 66.69 -30.48 54.75
N ALA A 433 66.48 -31.35 55.73
CA ALA A 433 67.51 -31.85 56.64
C ALA A 433 67.88 -33.29 56.28
N ALA A 434 69.13 -33.68 56.54
CA ALA A 434 69.58 -35.06 56.34
C ALA A 434 68.75 -36.01 57.23
N GLY A 435 68.12 -37.01 56.62
CA GLY A 435 67.24 -37.97 57.30
C GLY A 435 65.74 -37.63 57.27
N ASP A 436 65.32 -36.52 56.65
CA ASP A 436 63.89 -36.24 56.45
C ASP A 436 63.24 -37.34 55.60
N SER A 437 62.13 -37.91 56.09
CA SER A 437 61.37 -38.90 55.32
C SER A 437 60.74 -38.27 54.08
N ALA A 438 60.46 -39.08 53.06
CA ALA A 438 59.81 -38.63 51.82
C ALA A 438 58.51 -37.82 52.07
N ALA A 439 57.72 -38.19 53.07
CA ALA A 439 56.51 -37.47 53.46
C ALA A 439 56.82 -36.14 54.18
N THR A 440 57.90 -36.10 54.96
CA THR A 440 58.39 -34.86 55.61
C THR A 440 58.89 -33.86 54.57
N VAL A 441 59.60 -34.33 53.54
CA VAL A 441 60.07 -33.50 52.42
C VAL A 441 58.88 -32.92 51.64
N ALA A 442 57.89 -33.74 51.28
CA ALA A 442 56.67 -33.28 50.61
C ALA A 442 55.87 -32.28 51.47
N GLY A 443 55.79 -32.50 52.79
CA GLY A 443 55.16 -31.57 53.73
C GLY A 443 55.88 -30.22 53.80
N LYS A 444 57.22 -30.20 53.80
CA LYS A 444 58.02 -28.97 53.78
C LYS A 444 57.86 -28.19 52.48
N PHE A 445 57.77 -28.88 51.34
CA PHE A 445 57.42 -28.29 50.06
C PHE A 445 56.06 -27.59 50.09
N LYS A 446 55.02 -28.25 50.63
CA LYS A 446 53.69 -27.64 50.78
C LYS A 446 53.72 -26.37 51.62
N VAL A 447 54.40 -26.40 52.78
CA VAL A 447 54.48 -25.23 53.67
C VAL A 447 55.18 -24.06 52.96
N ALA A 448 56.25 -24.32 52.21
CA ALA A 448 56.96 -23.29 51.46
C ALA A 448 56.12 -22.74 50.28
N ALA A 449 55.45 -23.63 49.55
CA ALA A 449 54.60 -23.26 48.42
C ALA A 449 53.35 -22.45 48.86
N ASP A 450 52.78 -22.77 50.03
CA ASP A 450 51.66 -22.01 50.61
C ASP A 450 52.14 -20.64 51.15
N ALA A 451 53.39 -20.52 51.61
CA ALA A 451 53.94 -19.30 52.19
C ALA A 451 54.33 -18.23 51.15
N GLU A 452 54.73 -18.63 49.94
CA GLU A 452 55.03 -17.73 48.82
C GLU A 452 53.79 -16.96 48.26
N HIS A 453 52.63 -17.03 48.93
CA HIS A 453 51.43 -16.24 48.66
C HIS A 453 50.98 -16.24 47.21
N VAL A 454 50.91 -17.43 46.62
CA VAL A 454 50.34 -17.50 45.28
C VAL A 454 48.83 -17.60 45.34
N THR A 455 48.21 -16.42 45.29
CA THR A 455 46.75 -16.24 45.33
C THR A 455 46.07 -17.18 44.32
N GLY A 456 45.28 -18.13 44.81
CA GLY A 456 44.53 -19.06 43.97
C GLY A 456 45.17 -20.43 43.71
N ARG A 457 46.31 -20.77 44.33
CA ARG A 457 46.92 -22.10 44.24
C ARG A 457 46.56 -22.97 45.45
N THR A 458 46.36 -24.27 45.24
CA THR A 458 46.20 -25.24 46.33
C THR A 458 47.23 -26.35 46.18
N VAL A 459 48.11 -26.50 47.18
CA VAL A 459 49.02 -27.65 47.27
C VAL A 459 48.45 -28.66 48.25
N THR A 460 48.26 -29.90 47.81
CA THR A 460 47.86 -31.01 48.69
C THR A 460 48.99 -32.01 48.79
N VAL A 461 49.21 -32.57 49.99
CA VAL A 461 50.23 -33.60 50.22
C VAL A 461 49.55 -34.85 50.73
N SER A 462 49.84 -35.98 50.08
CA SER A 462 49.40 -37.31 50.48
C SER A 462 50.62 -38.23 50.52
N GLY A 463 51.06 -38.57 51.73
CA GLY A 463 52.30 -39.34 51.92
C GLY A 463 53.51 -38.60 51.34
N SER A 464 54.28 -39.27 50.47
CA SER A 464 55.45 -38.74 49.78
C SER A 464 55.13 -37.86 48.56
N THR A 465 53.86 -37.66 48.24
CA THR A 465 53.42 -37.01 46.99
C THR A 465 52.81 -35.65 47.28
N ALA A 466 53.27 -34.61 46.58
CA ALA A 466 52.61 -33.30 46.58
C ALA A 466 51.98 -33.04 45.21
N THR A 467 50.73 -32.58 45.22
CA THR A 467 49.99 -32.17 44.02
C THR A 467 49.71 -30.69 44.11
N MET A 468 50.17 -29.93 43.12
CA MET A 468 49.89 -28.50 42.99
C MET A 468 48.82 -28.29 41.92
N VAL A 469 47.78 -27.53 42.28
CA VAL A 469 46.71 -27.12 41.37
C VAL A 469 46.73 -25.59 41.24
N GLY A 470 46.87 -25.09 40.01
CA GLY A 470 46.87 -23.65 39.70
C GLY A 470 45.46 -23.03 39.59
N GLY A 471 45.32 -21.76 39.98
CA GLY A 471 44.11 -20.95 39.82
C GLY A 471 44.01 -20.28 38.44
N ALA A 472 42.80 -19.86 38.05
CA ALA A 472 42.39 -19.52 36.68
C ALA A 472 43.06 -18.29 36.00
N THR A 473 44.05 -17.62 36.60
CA THR A 473 44.61 -16.35 36.09
C THR A 473 46.12 -16.33 35.83
N ASP A 474 46.85 -17.43 36.08
CA ASP A 474 48.32 -17.39 36.02
C ASP A 474 48.86 -17.75 34.62
N ASN A 475 49.18 -16.72 33.82
CA ASN A 475 49.78 -16.81 32.48
C ASN A 475 51.31 -16.99 32.46
N ASN A 476 51.96 -17.21 33.60
CA ASN A 476 53.42 -17.26 33.68
C ASN A 476 53.89 -18.47 34.50
N TYR A 477 54.14 -19.59 33.83
CA TYR A 477 55.18 -20.50 34.29
C TYR A 477 55.89 -21.18 33.10
N ALA A 478 57.11 -20.72 32.85
CA ALA A 478 58.10 -21.45 32.07
C ALA A 478 58.71 -22.52 32.97
N ILE A 479 58.91 -23.72 32.43
CA ILE A 479 59.65 -24.80 33.09
C ILE A 479 61.12 -24.35 33.20
N GLY A 480 61.47 -23.75 34.34
CA GLY A 480 62.83 -23.29 34.64
C GLY A 480 63.54 -24.27 35.58
N ASP A 481 64.70 -24.76 35.13
CA ASP A 481 65.76 -25.48 35.85
C ASP A 481 65.46 -25.92 37.30
N ASP A 482 64.79 -27.05 37.46
CA ASP A 482 64.66 -27.70 38.77
C ASP A 482 65.92 -28.52 39.07
N SER A 483 66.76 -28.00 39.97
CA SER A 483 68.02 -28.63 40.36
C SER A 483 67.79 -29.70 41.45
N PHE A 484 67.39 -30.90 41.05
CA PHE A 484 67.20 -32.05 41.96
C PHE A 484 68.49 -32.82 42.31
N GLY A 485 69.62 -32.44 41.71
CA GLY A 485 70.84 -33.26 41.71
C GLY A 485 71.86 -33.04 42.84
N ALA A 486 71.68 -32.06 43.73
CA ALA A 486 72.77 -31.67 44.67
C ALA A 486 72.59 -32.13 46.13
N THR A 487 71.38 -32.48 46.57
CA THR A 487 71.05 -32.74 47.99
C THR A 487 70.56 -34.18 48.28
N GLY A 488 70.52 -35.04 47.27
CA GLY A 488 70.21 -36.48 47.42
C GLY A 488 68.72 -36.81 47.61
N VAL A 489 67.82 -35.89 47.22
CA VAL A 489 66.39 -36.14 47.10
C VAL A 489 66.10 -36.58 45.66
N THR A 490 65.73 -37.84 45.43
CA THR A 490 65.23 -38.28 44.12
C THR A 490 63.73 -38.03 44.04
N ALA A 491 63.30 -37.11 43.16
CA ALA A 491 61.89 -36.90 42.85
C ALA A 491 61.56 -37.44 41.46
N ALA A 492 60.40 -38.10 41.33
CA ALA A 492 59.84 -38.44 40.04
C ALA A 492 58.69 -37.46 39.76
N THR A 493 58.91 -36.54 38.82
CA THR A 493 57.87 -35.63 38.34
C THR A 493 57.04 -36.37 37.30
N VAL A 494 55.76 -36.59 37.58
CA VAL A 494 54.81 -37.05 36.56
C VAL A 494 54.16 -35.79 35.99
N LEU A 495 54.75 -35.24 34.92
CA LEU A 495 54.14 -34.19 34.12
C LEU A 495 53.20 -34.82 33.10
N ARG A 496 51.87 -34.74 33.30
CA ARG A 496 50.91 -34.96 32.20
C ARG A 496 49.67 -34.09 32.32
N GLN A 497 49.75 -32.90 31.73
CA GLN A 497 48.82 -32.44 30.70
C GLN A 497 49.57 -31.49 29.75
N PRO A 498 50.16 -31.97 28.64
CA PRO A 498 50.73 -31.07 27.65
C PRO A 498 49.61 -30.35 26.90
N TYR A 499 49.70 -29.02 26.80
CA TYR A 499 48.97 -28.25 25.80
C TYR A 499 49.41 -28.70 24.39
N LEU A 500 48.50 -28.80 23.43
CA LEU A 500 48.82 -29.31 22.08
C LEU A 500 49.58 -28.28 21.21
N SER A 501 49.47 -26.99 21.52
CA SER A 501 50.17 -25.92 20.82
C SER A 501 50.46 -24.71 21.72
N ALA A 502 51.57 -24.01 21.46
CA ALA A 502 51.92 -22.75 22.11
C ALA A 502 51.87 -21.60 21.10
N GLN A 503 51.46 -20.40 21.52
CA GLN A 503 51.60 -19.19 20.71
C GLN A 503 52.36 -18.11 21.47
N GLN A 504 53.16 -17.35 20.74
CA GLN A 504 54.00 -16.25 21.22
C GLN A 504 53.65 -14.99 20.43
N GLN A 505 53.25 -13.94 21.14
CA GLN A 505 53.00 -12.64 20.56
C GLN A 505 54.27 -11.79 20.59
N LEU A 506 54.62 -11.24 19.43
CA LEU A 506 55.74 -10.32 19.18
C LEU A 506 55.17 -8.93 18.91
N ASN A 507 55.59 -7.93 19.67
CA ASN A 507 55.10 -6.56 19.52
C ASN A 507 56.18 -5.66 18.90
N PHE A 508 55.89 -5.09 17.72
CA PHE A 508 56.80 -4.22 17.00
C PHE A 508 56.44 -2.75 17.19
N THR A 509 57.45 -1.88 17.04
CA THR A 509 57.25 -0.42 16.93
C THR A 509 57.71 0.06 15.56
N GLY A 510 57.41 1.32 15.22
CA GLY A 510 57.83 1.90 13.95
C GLY A 510 59.34 2.09 13.86
N ALA A 511 59.88 1.99 12.65
CA ALA A 511 61.30 2.05 12.40
C ALA A 511 61.85 3.49 12.39
N SER A 512 62.74 3.83 13.32
CA SER A 512 63.37 5.16 13.43
C SER A 512 64.59 5.35 12.51
N ALA A 513 65.15 4.27 11.97
CA ALA A 513 66.28 4.29 11.04
C ALA A 513 66.20 3.10 10.06
N THR A 514 66.89 3.19 8.93
CA THR A 514 67.01 2.07 7.97
C THR A 514 68.09 1.10 8.47
N GLY A 515 67.77 -0.19 8.55
CA GLY A 515 68.64 -1.23 9.12
C GLY A 515 68.05 -2.63 8.99
N SER A 516 68.51 -3.59 9.79
CA SER A 516 67.98 -4.96 9.83
C SER A 516 67.72 -5.45 11.25
N ILE A 517 66.58 -6.12 11.45
CA ILE A 517 66.22 -6.81 12.70
C ILE A 517 66.24 -8.33 12.47
N SER A 518 66.72 -9.10 13.45
CA SER A 518 66.66 -10.57 13.40
C SER A 518 65.53 -11.08 14.29
N VAL A 519 64.64 -11.90 13.74
CA VAL A 519 63.53 -12.54 14.47
C VAL A 519 63.62 -14.04 14.24
N ALA A 520 63.69 -14.83 15.31
CA ALA A 520 63.91 -16.29 15.24
C ALA A 520 65.17 -16.69 14.44
N GLY A 521 66.18 -15.82 14.39
CA GLY A 521 67.39 -16.02 13.58
C GLY A 521 67.27 -15.58 12.11
N VAL A 522 66.07 -15.17 11.66
CA VAL A 522 65.81 -14.69 10.29
C VAL A 522 66.02 -13.17 10.23
N SER A 523 66.87 -12.72 9.30
CA SER A 523 67.20 -11.30 9.13
C SER A 523 66.18 -10.58 8.24
N VAL A 524 65.61 -9.48 8.73
CA VAL A 524 64.55 -8.69 8.09
C VAL A 524 65.00 -7.25 7.92
N ALA A 525 64.96 -6.73 6.69
CA ALA A 525 65.32 -5.33 6.41
C ALA A 525 64.15 -4.39 6.73
N VAL A 526 64.42 -3.32 7.47
CA VAL A 526 63.47 -2.24 7.81
C VAL A 526 63.99 -0.90 7.30
N THR A 527 63.08 0.01 6.96
CA THR A 527 63.38 1.32 6.37
C THR A 527 62.93 2.43 7.29
N ALA A 528 63.71 3.52 7.38
CA ALA A 528 63.35 4.68 8.20
C ALA A 528 61.96 5.20 7.82
N GLY A 529 61.05 5.25 8.80
CA GLY A 529 59.66 5.67 8.62
C GLY A 529 58.64 4.53 8.48
N ASP A 530 59.03 3.26 8.48
CA ASP A 530 58.07 2.15 8.56
C ASP A 530 57.26 2.25 9.88
N THR A 531 55.94 2.07 9.81
CA THR A 531 55.08 1.95 10.99
C THR A 531 55.20 0.57 11.65
N ALA A 532 54.75 0.42 12.90
CA ALA A 532 54.75 -0.86 13.60
C ALA A 532 54.09 -2.00 12.78
N VAL A 533 52.99 -1.68 12.10
CA VAL A 533 52.27 -2.60 11.21
C VAL A 533 53.12 -2.99 9.99
N GLN A 534 53.84 -2.03 9.40
CA GLN A 534 54.72 -2.31 8.25
C GLN A 534 55.94 -3.13 8.65
N VAL A 535 56.48 -2.93 9.85
CA VAL A 535 57.57 -3.76 10.40
C VAL A 535 57.06 -5.19 10.65
N ALA A 536 55.92 -5.34 11.32
CA ALA A 536 55.28 -6.65 11.54
C ALA A 536 55.03 -7.40 10.22
N ALA A 537 54.47 -6.72 9.21
CA ALA A 537 54.23 -7.33 7.90
C ALA A 537 55.52 -7.79 7.19
N LYS A 538 56.60 -7.01 7.27
CA LYS A 538 57.92 -7.39 6.72
C LYS A 538 58.51 -8.59 7.45
N VAL A 539 58.37 -8.65 8.78
CA VAL A 539 58.84 -9.77 9.60
C VAL A 539 58.05 -11.03 9.31
N LYS A 540 56.72 -10.94 9.18
CA LYS A 540 55.87 -12.06 8.78
C LYS A 540 56.32 -12.63 7.44
N ALA A 541 56.46 -11.79 6.42
CA ALA A 541 56.86 -12.25 5.09
C ALA A 541 58.24 -12.94 5.08
N ALA A 542 59.19 -12.45 5.88
CA ALA A 542 60.51 -13.05 5.99
C ALA A 542 60.48 -14.40 6.72
N LEU A 543 59.69 -14.52 7.80
CA LEU A 543 59.56 -15.78 8.56
C LEU A 543 58.78 -16.85 7.79
N GLU A 544 57.73 -16.47 7.05
CA GLU A 544 56.97 -17.40 6.19
C GLU A 544 57.82 -17.98 5.06
N ALA A 545 58.87 -17.28 4.64
CA ALA A 545 59.80 -17.74 3.61
C ALA A 545 60.98 -18.56 4.16
N ASP A 546 61.13 -18.69 5.48
CA ASP A 546 62.27 -19.35 6.12
C ASP A 546 61.96 -20.78 6.58
N SER A 547 63.00 -21.61 6.71
CA SER A 547 62.98 -22.95 7.32
C SER A 547 62.32 -22.99 8.71
N PHE A 548 62.37 -21.89 9.45
CA PHE A 548 61.72 -21.74 10.75
C PHE A 548 60.21 -22.03 10.71
N ILE A 549 59.52 -21.67 9.61
CA ILE A 549 58.10 -21.99 9.39
C ILE A 549 57.96 -23.17 8.40
N THR A 550 58.70 -23.16 7.30
CA THR A 550 58.47 -24.09 6.17
C THR A 550 58.85 -25.54 6.45
N ASP A 551 59.82 -25.82 7.32
CA ASP A 551 60.23 -27.19 7.66
C ASP A 551 59.36 -27.84 8.77
N HIS A 552 58.42 -27.08 9.35
CA HIS A 552 57.63 -27.52 10.50
C HIS A 552 56.13 -27.28 10.27
N SER A 553 55.42 -28.34 9.87
CA SER A 553 53.97 -28.29 9.57
C SER A 553 53.07 -27.85 10.74
N GLY A 554 53.59 -27.83 11.96
CA GLY A 554 52.92 -27.38 13.17
C GLY A 554 53.15 -25.91 13.53
N ARG A 555 53.94 -25.16 12.73
CA ARG A 555 54.25 -23.76 12.98
C ARG A 555 53.47 -22.83 12.05
N GLY A 556 53.04 -21.69 12.57
CA GLY A 556 52.29 -20.70 11.81
C GLY A 556 52.44 -19.31 12.37
N ILE A 557 52.32 -18.28 11.53
CA ILE A 557 52.45 -16.89 11.95
C ILE A 557 51.25 -16.08 11.45
N VAL A 558 50.68 -15.28 12.36
CA VAL A 558 49.52 -14.42 12.09
C VAL A 558 49.93 -12.98 12.40
N ASP A 559 49.61 -12.07 11.50
CA ASP A 559 49.74 -10.63 11.76
C ASP A 559 48.39 -10.10 12.24
N ASN A 560 48.37 -9.45 13.40
CA ASN A 560 47.15 -8.92 14.00
C ASN A 560 46.78 -7.53 13.44
N GLY A 561 47.62 -6.93 12.58
CA GLY A 561 47.35 -5.67 11.90
C GLY A 561 47.48 -4.43 12.79
N ASP A 562 47.89 -4.60 14.04
CA ASP A 562 48.12 -3.54 15.04
C ASP A 562 49.62 -3.33 15.34
N GLY A 563 50.50 -3.96 14.56
CA GLY A 563 51.94 -3.98 14.79
C GLY A 563 52.40 -5.14 15.66
N THR A 564 51.52 -6.12 15.94
CA THR A 564 51.85 -7.35 16.64
C THR A 564 51.74 -8.58 15.73
N LEU A 565 52.64 -9.55 15.92
CA LEU A 565 52.60 -10.85 15.25
C LEU A 565 52.38 -11.95 16.29
N MET A 566 51.57 -12.93 15.98
CA MET A 566 51.39 -14.13 16.79
C MET A 566 52.01 -15.33 16.07
N VAL A 567 53.08 -15.87 16.63
CA VAL A 567 53.74 -17.08 16.14
C VAL A 567 53.21 -18.26 16.93
N SER A 568 52.88 -19.35 16.26
CA SER A 568 52.29 -20.56 16.83
C SER A 568 53.15 -21.78 16.52
N TYR A 569 53.17 -22.75 17.44
CA TYR A 569 53.99 -23.95 17.35
C TYR A 569 53.24 -25.17 17.93
N ALA A 570 53.42 -26.34 17.32
CA ALA A 570 53.03 -27.62 17.90
C ALA A 570 54.12 -28.13 18.86
N ILE A 571 53.75 -28.70 20.01
CA ILE A 571 54.75 -29.23 20.97
C ILE A 571 55.51 -30.45 20.39
N ALA A 572 54.95 -31.13 19.38
CA ALA A 572 55.61 -32.21 18.65
C ALA A 572 56.90 -31.77 17.92
N ASP A 573 57.06 -30.48 17.63
CA ASP A 573 58.24 -29.91 16.97
C ASP A 573 59.40 -29.65 17.96
N GLY A 574 59.28 -30.10 19.22
CA GLY A 574 60.16 -29.75 20.33
C GLY A 574 59.92 -28.32 20.81
N ASN A 575 60.12 -28.01 22.10
CA ASN A 575 60.02 -26.63 22.58
C ASN A 575 61.08 -25.79 21.85
N PRO A 576 60.73 -24.92 20.88
CA PRO A 576 61.72 -23.99 20.39
C PRO A 576 62.05 -23.11 21.58
N GLY A 577 63.33 -22.89 21.88
CA GLY A 577 63.68 -21.78 22.77
C GLY A 577 62.92 -20.52 22.34
N GLU A 578 62.59 -19.66 23.31
CA GLU A 578 61.85 -18.41 23.10
C GLU A 578 62.30 -17.73 21.80
N VAL A 579 61.38 -17.33 20.90
CA VAL A 579 61.77 -16.62 19.68
C VAL A 579 62.48 -15.34 20.08
N THR A 580 63.80 -15.36 19.89
CA THR A 580 64.68 -14.24 20.20
C THR A 580 64.59 -13.21 19.09
N ILE A 581 64.43 -11.95 19.48
CA ILE A 581 64.56 -10.81 18.61
C ILE A 581 65.89 -10.13 18.95
N ALA A 582 66.76 -9.98 17.95
CA ALA A 582 68.04 -9.30 18.11
C ALA A 582 68.15 -8.16 17.10
N ASP A 583 68.52 -6.97 17.60
CA ASP A 583 68.89 -5.83 16.77
C ASP A 583 70.40 -5.87 16.55
N SER A 584 70.82 -6.08 15.30
CA SER A 584 72.24 -6.21 14.96
C SER A 584 72.95 -4.86 14.85
N ASP A 585 72.23 -3.73 14.92
CA ASP A 585 72.79 -2.41 14.71
C ASP A 585 72.64 -1.52 15.96
N ALA A 586 73.72 -0.89 16.41
CA ALA A 586 73.74 -0.09 17.65
C ALA A 586 72.89 1.20 17.55
N ALA A 587 72.32 1.48 16.37
CA ALA A 587 71.45 2.60 16.07
C ALA A 587 69.95 2.20 16.00
N GLN A 588 69.48 1.34 16.91
CA GLN A 588 68.07 1.06 17.26
C GLN A 588 67.03 1.38 16.15
N PRO A 589 66.94 0.60 15.07
CA PRO A 589 65.84 0.70 14.12
C PRO A 589 64.45 0.54 14.76
N THR A 590 64.22 -0.25 15.82
CA THR A 590 62.89 -0.38 16.48
C THR A 590 62.99 -0.69 17.99
N GLY A 591 62.23 0.00 18.84
CA GLY A 591 62.12 -0.35 20.27
C GLY A 591 61.02 -1.38 20.52
N VAL A 592 61.36 -2.65 20.79
CA VAL A 592 60.40 -3.75 21.00
C VAL A 592 59.84 -3.71 22.43
N VAL A 593 58.51 -3.88 22.62
CA VAL A 593 57.87 -3.87 23.95
C VAL A 593 57.07 -5.16 24.18
N GLY A 594 57.72 -6.14 24.84
CA GLY A 594 57.06 -7.25 25.54
C GLY A 594 56.75 -8.50 24.69
N GLN A 595 57.04 -9.66 25.29
CA GLN A 595 56.71 -11.01 24.83
C GLN A 595 55.50 -11.51 25.64
N GLY A 596 54.44 -11.97 24.99
CA GLY A 596 53.27 -12.54 25.66
C GLY A 596 52.97 -13.95 25.15
N TYR A 597 52.83 -14.93 26.04
CA TYR A 597 52.38 -16.27 25.67
C TYR A 597 50.85 -16.32 25.63
N VAL A 598 50.29 -16.78 24.51
CA VAL A 598 48.86 -17.06 24.37
C VAL A 598 48.74 -18.53 24.02
N LEU A 599 48.21 -19.35 24.92
CA LEU A 599 47.87 -20.73 24.59
C LEU A 599 46.56 -20.73 23.79
N SER A 600 46.58 -21.42 22.65
CA SER A 600 45.51 -21.52 21.64
C SER A 600 44.11 -21.62 22.24
N LYS A 601 43.14 -20.84 21.73
CA LYS A 601 41.70 -20.78 22.12
C LYS A 601 41.46 -21.41 23.49
N SER A 602 41.70 -20.64 24.54
CA SER A 602 41.23 -20.99 25.88
C SER A 602 39.79 -21.49 25.78
N TYR A 603 39.52 -22.67 26.32
CA TYR A 603 38.18 -23.22 26.58
C TYR A 603 37.44 -22.34 27.63
N ALA A 604 37.43 -21.03 27.39
CA ALA A 604 37.08 -20.02 28.37
C ALA A 604 35.58 -19.88 28.57
N GLN A 605 34.79 -20.37 27.60
CA GLN A 605 33.34 -20.17 27.51
C GLN A 605 32.66 -21.51 27.17
N LEU A 606 32.62 -22.42 28.15
CA LEU A 606 31.87 -23.69 28.05
C LEU A 606 30.36 -23.46 27.85
N ASP A 607 29.87 -22.24 28.03
CA ASP A 607 28.50 -21.75 27.80
C ASP A 607 28.22 -21.35 26.34
N LYS A 608 29.26 -21.29 25.47
CA LYS A 608 29.16 -20.81 24.08
C LYS A 608 29.88 -21.73 23.09
N MET A 609 29.66 -23.03 23.21
CA MET A 609 30.30 -24.00 22.31
C MET A 609 29.40 -24.33 21.12
N THR A 610 29.85 -24.09 19.89
CA THR A 610 29.14 -24.59 18.71
C THR A 610 29.32 -26.10 18.56
N THR A 611 28.49 -26.77 17.77
CA THR A 611 28.64 -28.20 17.46
C THR A 611 30.03 -28.53 16.90
N ASP A 612 30.55 -27.67 16.02
CA ASP A 612 31.86 -27.88 15.40
C ASP A 612 32.99 -27.61 16.42
N ASP A 613 32.85 -26.61 17.31
CA ASP A 613 33.77 -26.40 18.44
C ASP A 613 33.76 -27.61 19.40
N MET A 614 32.60 -28.21 19.64
CA MET A 614 32.44 -29.39 20.49
C MET A 614 33.14 -30.63 19.94
N VAL A 615 33.02 -30.88 18.64
CA VAL A 615 33.74 -31.99 17.99
C VAL A 615 35.25 -31.81 18.15
N VAL A 616 35.77 -30.61 17.89
CA VAL A 616 37.19 -30.31 18.07
C VAL A 616 37.60 -30.48 19.54
N ALA A 617 36.79 -29.96 20.47
CA ALA A 617 37.02 -30.05 21.90
C ALA A 617 37.12 -31.50 22.40
N MET A 618 36.11 -32.30 22.05
CA MET A 618 36.06 -33.71 22.39
C MET A 618 37.24 -34.44 21.78
N GLN A 619 37.55 -34.23 20.50
CA GLN A 619 38.67 -34.91 19.84
C GLN A 619 40.00 -34.65 20.56
N GLN A 620 40.28 -33.39 20.91
CA GLN A 620 41.51 -33.04 21.62
C GLN A 620 41.60 -33.71 22.99
N LYS A 621 40.49 -33.79 23.73
CA LYS A 621 40.44 -34.45 25.04
C LYS A 621 40.54 -35.97 24.93
N ILE A 622 40.00 -36.56 23.87
CA ILE A 622 40.12 -37.98 23.55
C ILE A 622 41.58 -38.33 23.21
N ASP A 623 42.21 -37.55 22.33
CA ASP A 623 43.61 -37.74 21.95
C ASP A 623 44.54 -37.64 23.17
N LEU A 624 44.26 -36.68 24.08
CA LEU A 624 44.97 -36.55 25.35
C LEU A 624 44.75 -37.77 26.26
N ALA A 625 43.51 -38.25 26.38
CA ALA A 625 43.19 -39.44 27.17
C ALA A 625 43.90 -40.68 26.62
N ILE A 626 43.95 -40.85 25.29
CA ILE A 626 44.67 -41.95 24.61
C ILE A 626 46.17 -41.84 24.84
N ALA A 627 46.76 -40.66 24.68
CA ALA A 627 48.19 -40.45 24.90
C ALA A 627 48.62 -40.80 26.33
N ASN A 628 47.71 -40.67 27.29
CA ASN A 628 47.90 -40.99 28.72
C ASN A 628 47.42 -42.41 29.09
N SER A 629 46.90 -43.19 28.15
CA SER A 629 46.38 -44.52 28.38
C SER A 629 47.46 -45.61 28.33
N ALA A 630 47.08 -46.86 28.63
CA ALA A 630 47.95 -48.02 28.51
C ALA A 630 48.28 -48.39 27.04
N ASP A 631 47.55 -47.85 26.06
CA ASP A 631 47.77 -48.08 24.63
C ASP A 631 47.69 -46.76 23.82
N PRO A 632 48.82 -46.07 23.59
CA PRO A 632 48.87 -44.83 22.81
C PRO A 632 48.63 -45.02 21.30
N SER A 633 48.50 -46.27 20.81
CA SER A 633 48.27 -46.55 19.40
C SER A 633 46.80 -46.47 18.98
N LEU A 634 45.88 -46.45 19.95
CA LEU A 634 44.45 -46.28 19.72
C LEU A 634 44.13 -45.01 18.91
N LYS A 635 43.12 -45.11 18.04
CA LYS A 635 42.61 -43.99 17.24
C LYS A 635 41.11 -43.94 17.36
N VAL A 636 40.61 -43.12 18.29
CA VAL A 636 39.19 -42.85 18.45
C VAL A 636 38.87 -41.48 17.86
N HIS A 637 37.94 -41.45 16.92
CA HIS A 637 37.46 -40.23 16.27
C HIS A 637 36.07 -39.88 16.78
N VAL A 638 35.82 -38.59 16.97
CA VAL A 638 34.49 -38.05 17.26
C VAL A 638 34.01 -37.18 16.11
N ALA A 639 32.73 -37.32 15.76
CA ALA A 639 32.03 -36.47 14.81
C ALA A 639 30.61 -36.19 15.33
N TYR A 640 29.97 -35.14 14.85
CA TYR A 640 28.56 -34.91 15.11
C TYR A 640 27.74 -35.26 13.86
N ASP A 641 26.84 -36.24 14.01
CA ASP A 641 25.90 -36.61 12.97
C ASP A 641 24.60 -35.81 13.17
N ARG A 642 24.32 -34.92 12.22
CA ARG A 642 23.16 -34.03 12.26
C ARG A 642 21.87 -34.75 11.90
N ALA A 643 21.90 -35.82 11.09
CA ALA A 643 20.71 -36.54 10.69
C ALA A 643 20.11 -37.32 11.88
N THR A 644 20.99 -37.89 12.70
CA THR A 644 20.64 -38.61 13.93
C THR A 644 20.71 -37.75 15.19
N GLN A 645 21.11 -36.48 15.07
CA GLN A 645 21.20 -35.51 16.17
C GLN A 645 22.08 -35.98 17.34
N GLY A 646 23.28 -36.47 17.06
CA GLY A 646 24.20 -36.81 18.14
C GLY A 646 25.65 -37.05 17.78
N PHE A 647 26.49 -37.11 18.81
CA PHE A 647 27.92 -37.37 18.67
C PHE A 647 28.17 -38.85 18.38
N LYS A 648 28.87 -39.11 17.28
CA LYS A 648 29.33 -40.40 16.82
C LYS A 648 30.80 -40.58 17.19
N PHE A 649 31.10 -41.70 17.82
CA PHE A 649 32.47 -42.10 18.19
C PHE A 649 32.83 -43.36 17.42
N THR A 650 33.96 -43.34 16.71
CA THR A 650 34.45 -44.47 15.90
C THR A 650 35.89 -44.78 16.23
N GLU A 651 36.28 -46.05 16.17
CA GLU A 651 37.67 -46.48 16.34
C GLU A 651 38.18 -47.13 15.04
N ASP A 652 39.40 -46.80 14.61
CA ASP A 652 39.92 -47.18 13.28
C ASP A 652 40.00 -48.70 13.05
N SER A 653 40.21 -49.50 14.11
CA SER A 653 40.20 -50.96 13.99
C SER A 653 38.80 -51.59 13.93
N GLY A 654 37.74 -50.78 14.09
CA GLY A 654 36.35 -51.20 14.00
C GLY A 654 35.84 -51.90 15.27
N THR A 655 36.54 -51.76 16.41
CA THR A 655 36.10 -52.33 17.69
C THR A 655 34.90 -51.57 18.27
N VAL A 656 34.03 -52.29 18.98
CA VAL A 656 32.86 -51.69 19.65
C VAL A 656 33.34 -50.78 20.79
N ILE A 657 32.88 -49.53 20.80
CA ILE A 657 33.12 -48.57 21.87
C ILE A 657 31.92 -48.59 22.83
N THR A 658 32.14 -48.42 24.13
CA THR A 658 31.05 -48.12 25.09
C THR A 658 31.26 -46.75 25.75
N LEU A 659 30.15 -46.06 26.04
CA LEU A 659 30.14 -44.73 26.63
C LEU A 659 29.38 -44.75 27.96
N ARG A 660 29.85 -44.01 28.95
CA ARG A 660 29.13 -43.77 30.22
C ARG A 660 29.42 -42.37 30.76
N GLY A 661 28.45 -41.73 31.42
CA GLY A 661 28.61 -40.38 31.99
C GLY A 661 29.54 -40.34 33.21
N GLY A 662 29.45 -41.37 34.07
CA GLY A 662 30.26 -41.49 35.29
C GLY A 662 29.98 -42.79 36.04
N THR A 663 30.61 -42.99 37.19
CA THR A 663 30.48 -44.21 38.02
C THR A 663 29.34 -44.14 39.05
N ASP A 664 28.69 -42.98 39.21
CA ASP A 664 27.58 -42.73 40.15
C ASP A 664 26.35 -42.20 39.39
N VAL A 665 25.13 -42.49 39.88
CA VAL A 665 23.85 -42.01 39.35
C VAL A 665 23.75 -40.47 39.42
N ALA A 666 24.52 -39.83 40.30
CA ALA A 666 24.67 -38.37 40.35
C ALA A 666 25.56 -37.78 39.22
N GLN A 667 26.25 -38.61 38.44
CA GLN A 667 27.13 -38.23 37.32
C GLN A 667 26.53 -38.61 35.96
N ILE A 668 25.28 -38.20 35.75
CA ILE A 668 24.62 -38.27 34.45
C ILE A 668 25.07 -37.07 33.62
N ASN A 669 25.53 -37.33 32.40
CA ASN A 669 25.80 -36.27 31.44
C ASN A 669 24.49 -35.95 30.72
N SER A 670 23.73 -35.00 31.25
CA SER A 670 22.40 -34.64 30.72
C SER A 670 22.44 -34.01 29.33
N VAL A 671 23.58 -33.43 28.93
CA VAL A 671 23.74 -32.78 27.61
C VAL A 671 24.05 -33.83 26.53
N LEU A 672 24.85 -34.85 26.86
CA LEU A 672 25.16 -35.97 25.97
C LEU A 672 24.19 -37.16 26.10
N GLY A 673 23.17 -37.06 26.97
CA GLY A 673 22.23 -38.16 27.23
C GLY A 673 22.85 -39.40 27.88
N LEU A 674 24.05 -39.31 28.45
CA LEU A 674 24.77 -40.46 29.01
C LEU A 674 24.40 -40.72 30.46
N THR A 675 24.07 -41.98 30.77
CA THR A 675 23.79 -42.44 32.15
C THR A 675 25.03 -43.09 32.79
N ALA A 676 24.90 -43.55 34.03
CA ALA A 676 25.93 -44.33 34.72
C ALA A 676 26.08 -45.76 34.16
N THR A 677 25.14 -46.22 33.33
CA THR A 677 25.20 -47.53 32.66
C THR A 677 25.94 -47.39 31.34
N GLU A 678 26.83 -48.34 31.02
CA GLU A 678 27.51 -48.35 29.72
C GLU A 678 26.52 -48.53 28.57
N VAL A 679 26.67 -47.67 27.58
CA VAL A 679 25.90 -47.66 26.35
C VAL A 679 26.84 -48.02 25.21
N ALA A 680 26.55 -49.11 24.49
CA ALA A 680 27.35 -49.51 23.33
C ALA A 680 27.10 -48.58 22.14
N THR A 681 28.16 -48.33 21.37
CA THR A 681 28.10 -47.60 20.09
C THR A 681 27.82 -48.52 18.89
N SER A 682 27.33 -49.75 19.10
CA SER A 682 26.71 -50.60 18.06
C SER A 682 26.03 -51.86 18.61
N GLU A 683 24.91 -52.29 18.03
CA GLU A 683 24.37 -53.67 18.17
C GLU A 683 24.54 -54.53 16.89
N ASP A 684 25.03 -53.98 15.78
CA ASP A 684 25.05 -54.65 14.46
C ASP A 684 26.45 -54.86 13.84
N GLY A 685 27.53 -54.42 14.50
CA GLY A 685 28.90 -54.53 13.97
C GLY A 685 29.20 -53.64 12.76
N SER A 686 28.38 -52.62 12.45
CA SER A 686 28.61 -51.68 11.34
C SER A 686 29.33 -50.38 11.73
N GLY A 687 29.79 -50.25 12.99
CA GLY A 687 30.57 -49.10 13.45
C GLY A 687 29.81 -47.76 13.43
N SER A 688 28.48 -47.80 13.57
CA SER A 688 27.66 -46.59 13.55
C SER A 688 26.47 -46.67 14.51
N TYR A 689 26.67 -46.23 15.75
CA TYR A 689 25.58 -45.86 16.64
C TYR A 689 25.95 -44.62 17.44
N VAL A 690 24.95 -43.78 17.64
CA VAL A 690 24.97 -42.51 18.36
C VAL A 690 24.61 -42.79 19.80
N ALA A 691 25.35 -42.22 20.75
CA ALA A 691 25.07 -42.37 22.17
C ALA A 691 23.59 -42.12 22.47
N THR A 692 23.00 -42.93 23.35
CA THR A 692 21.57 -42.93 23.71
C THR A 692 21.00 -41.53 23.93
N GLY A 693 20.20 -41.05 22.96
CA GLY A 693 19.39 -39.84 23.06
C GLY A 693 19.85 -38.70 22.16
N GLU A 694 18.89 -37.99 21.56
CA GLU A 694 19.13 -36.75 20.81
C GLU A 694 19.93 -35.77 21.69
N THR A 695 21.17 -35.43 21.32
CA THR A 695 22.00 -34.47 22.08
C THR A 695 21.67 -33.07 21.60
N MET A 696 20.72 -32.44 22.28
CA MET A 696 20.28 -31.09 21.92
C MET A 696 21.20 -30.03 22.51
N PRO A 697 21.51 -28.96 21.75
CA PRO A 697 22.09 -27.75 22.31
C PRO A 697 21.19 -27.20 23.44
N ASN A 698 21.79 -26.88 24.57
CA ASN A 698 21.12 -26.41 25.79
C ASN A 698 21.50 -24.96 26.18
N GLY A 699 22.32 -24.30 25.36
CA GLY A 699 22.72 -22.91 25.53
C GLY A 699 21.84 -21.94 24.74
N GLY A 700 22.23 -20.67 24.72
CA GLY A 700 21.51 -19.61 24.00
C GLY A 700 21.68 -19.68 22.48
N LEU A 701 20.85 -18.91 21.75
CA LEU A 701 20.97 -18.72 20.31
C LEU A 701 22.36 -18.19 19.91
N ILE A 702 22.94 -18.75 18.86
CA ILE A 702 24.18 -18.26 18.23
C ILE A 702 23.94 -16.89 17.61
N ARG A 703 22.83 -16.74 16.89
CA ARG A 703 22.36 -15.49 16.29
C ARG A 703 21.03 -15.06 16.88
N THR A 704 20.93 -13.78 17.20
CA THR A 704 19.66 -13.19 17.64
C THR A 704 18.60 -13.30 16.54
N SER A 705 17.33 -13.38 16.92
CA SER A 705 16.23 -13.58 15.95
C SER A 705 16.11 -12.51 14.85
N ALA A 706 16.66 -11.31 15.06
CA ALA A 706 16.70 -10.25 14.04
C ALA A 706 17.78 -10.47 12.97
N GLU A 707 18.82 -11.23 13.30
CA GLU A 707 19.97 -11.50 12.42
C GLU A 707 19.86 -12.85 11.70
N GLN A 708 18.88 -13.67 12.09
CA GLN A 708 18.63 -14.96 11.47
C GLN A 708 18.14 -14.79 10.02
N ARG A 709 18.64 -15.64 9.12
CA ARG A 709 18.25 -15.71 7.70
C ARG A 709 18.11 -17.17 7.29
N TYR A 710 17.19 -17.44 6.38
CA TYR A 710 16.81 -18.79 5.99
C TYR A 710 16.64 -18.89 4.48
N GLY A 711 16.88 -20.09 3.92
CA GLY A 711 16.67 -20.37 2.51
C GLY A 711 17.73 -19.77 1.59
N LEU A 712 18.90 -19.39 2.13
CA LEU A 712 20.04 -19.01 1.29
C LEU A 712 20.36 -20.17 0.36
N THR A 713 20.74 -19.87 -0.87
CA THR A 713 21.13 -20.89 -1.84
C THR A 713 22.39 -20.47 -2.56
N VAL A 714 23.32 -21.40 -2.72
CA VAL A 714 24.46 -21.28 -3.62
C VAL A 714 24.22 -22.28 -4.73
N GLU A 715 24.25 -21.79 -5.96
CA GLU A 715 24.08 -22.60 -7.16
C GLU A 715 25.37 -22.56 -7.98
N PHE A 716 25.66 -23.67 -8.65
CA PHE A 716 26.71 -23.73 -9.67
C PHE A 716 26.07 -24.08 -11.00
N ASP A 717 26.19 -23.18 -11.98
CA ASP A 717 25.78 -23.43 -13.35
C ASP A 717 26.92 -24.13 -14.09
N SER A 718 26.74 -25.40 -14.44
CA SER A 718 27.76 -26.20 -15.14
C SER A 718 28.03 -25.75 -16.57
N VAL A 719 27.13 -24.99 -17.20
CA VAL A 719 27.28 -24.47 -18.57
C VAL A 719 28.09 -23.18 -18.54
N THR A 720 27.72 -22.24 -17.68
CA THR A 720 28.45 -20.98 -17.55
C THR A 720 29.68 -21.08 -16.65
N GLN A 721 29.80 -22.19 -15.89
CA GLN A 721 30.84 -22.48 -14.90
C GLN A 721 30.95 -21.38 -13.84
N LYS A 722 29.81 -20.92 -13.31
CA LYS A 722 29.74 -19.81 -12.34
C LYS A 722 29.00 -20.24 -11.08
N PHE A 723 29.48 -19.74 -9.94
CA PHE A 723 28.72 -19.78 -8.69
C PHE A 723 27.82 -18.55 -8.59
N SER A 724 26.58 -18.77 -8.17
CA SER A 724 25.62 -17.72 -7.85
C SER A 724 25.13 -17.90 -6.43
N LEU A 725 25.34 -16.89 -5.59
CA LEU A 725 24.87 -16.84 -4.21
C LEU A 725 23.56 -16.07 -4.17
N LYS A 726 22.56 -16.58 -3.47
CA LYS A 726 21.22 -16.00 -3.37
C LYS A 726 20.83 -15.84 -1.89
N SER A 727 20.25 -14.69 -1.57
CA SER A 727 19.86 -14.27 -0.20
C SER A 727 18.77 -15.12 0.47
N GLY A 728 18.03 -15.93 -0.29
CA GLY A 728 16.92 -16.74 0.21
C GLY A 728 15.60 -16.00 0.42
N THR A 729 15.64 -14.66 0.53
CA THR A 729 14.46 -13.79 0.49
C THR A 729 14.32 -13.16 -0.89
N THR A 730 13.10 -13.01 -1.39
CA THR A 730 12.85 -12.36 -2.70
C THR A 730 12.43 -10.90 -2.56
N GLY A 731 12.59 -10.15 -3.64
CA GLY A 731 12.09 -8.79 -3.79
C GLY A 731 13.13 -7.70 -3.54
N ASP A 732 12.69 -6.44 -3.67
CA ASP A 732 13.61 -5.29 -3.65
C ASP A 732 14.18 -4.98 -2.27
N GLN A 733 13.56 -5.51 -1.21
CA GLN A 733 14.07 -5.38 0.16
C GLN A 733 15.17 -6.40 0.47
N SER A 734 15.43 -7.34 -0.43
CA SER A 734 16.54 -8.25 -0.25
C SER A 734 17.86 -7.64 -0.70
N SER A 735 18.92 -7.83 0.10
CA SER A 735 20.29 -7.47 -0.23
C SER A 735 21.25 -8.64 0.01
N LEU A 736 22.37 -8.64 -0.70
CA LEU A 736 23.41 -9.65 -0.59
C LEU A 736 24.77 -9.03 -0.88
N LYS A 737 25.72 -9.18 0.04
CA LYS A 737 27.09 -8.69 -0.12
C LYS A 737 28.09 -9.79 0.16
N VAL A 738 28.98 -10.03 -0.80
CA VAL A 738 30.19 -10.84 -0.63
C VAL A 738 31.35 -9.87 -0.40
N SER A 739 32.14 -10.09 0.64
CA SER A 739 33.31 -9.27 0.97
C SER A 739 34.47 -10.12 1.47
N SER A 740 35.70 -9.60 1.36
CA SER A 740 36.90 -10.29 1.85
C SER A 740 37.11 -11.67 1.21
N ALA A 741 36.75 -11.84 -0.07
CA ALA A 741 37.02 -13.05 -0.80
C ALA A 741 38.53 -13.28 -0.93
N ASN A 742 39.01 -14.41 -0.43
CA ASN A 742 40.43 -14.75 -0.46
C ASN A 742 40.87 -15.26 -1.84
N SER A 743 42.17 -15.46 -2.03
CA SER A 743 42.75 -15.90 -3.30
C SER A 743 42.23 -17.26 -3.76
N PHE A 744 41.91 -18.17 -2.83
CA PHE A 744 41.33 -19.47 -3.13
C PHE A 744 39.87 -19.34 -3.59
N ALA A 745 39.04 -18.56 -2.89
CA ALA A 745 37.65 -18.30 -3.30
C ALA A 745 37.57 -17.69 -4.71
N ASN A 746 38.47 -16.76 -5.03
CA ASN A 746 38.55 -16.14 -6.35
C ASN A 746 39.01 -17.12 -7.43
N SER A 747 40.13 -17.84 -7.20
CA SER A 747 40.68 -18.74 -8.22
C SER A 747 39.89 -20.04 -8.38
N ALA A 748 39.47 -20.67 -7.29
CA ALA A 748 38.79 -21.98 -7.29
C ALA A 748 37.30 -21.89 -7.55
N PHE A 749 36.64 -20.83 -7.05
CA PHE A 749 35.19 -20.69 -7.12
C PHE A 749 34.74 -19.48 -7.93
N GLY A 750 35.66 -18.65 -8.43
CA GLY A 750 35.30 -17.42 -9.15
C GLY A 750 34.61 -16.38 -8.25
N ILE A 751 34.61 -16.57 -6.92
CA ILE A 751 33.92 -15.69 -5.99
C ILE A 751 34.78 -14.45 -5.75
N VAL A 752 34.18 -13.28 -6.00
CA VAL A 752 34.80 -11.96 -5.81
C VAL A 752 33.89 -11.09 -4.98
N ASP A 753 34.46 -10.03 -4.39
CA ASP A 753 33.70 -9.03 -3.65
C ASP A 753 32.71 -8.33 -4.59
N ASP A 754 31.43 -8.41 -4.26
CA ASP A 754 30.33 -7.84 -5.02
C ASP A 754 29.11 -7.64 -4.11
N GLU A 755 28.22 -6.73 -4.48
CA GLU A 755 27.10 -6.31 -3.63
C GLU A 755 25.85 -6.02 -4.45
N VAL A 756 24.74 -6.61 -4.02
CA VAL A 756 23.39 -6.28 -4.44
C VAL A 756 22.69 -5.60 -3.29
N THR A 757 22.46 -4.30 -3.39
CA THR A 757 21.76 -3.51 -2.38
C THR A 757 20.24 -3.57 -2.55
N THR A 758 19.50 -3.13 -1.53
CA THR A 758 18.05 -2.92 -1.61
C THR A 758 17.71 -1.87 -2.67
N SER A 759 16.52 -1.95 -3.27
CA SER A 759 16.09 -1.02 -4.32
C SER A 759 14.81 -0.26 -3.94
N SER A 760 14.82 1.06 -4.16
CA SER A 760 13.60 1.87 -4.14
C SER A 760 12.75 1.64 -5.37
N ASP A 761 13.34 1.22 -6.48
CA ASP A 761 12.66 0.91 -7.74
C ASP A 761 12.24 -0.57 -7.77
N ALA A 762 11.20 -0.87 -8.55
CA ALA A 762 10.75 -2.25 -8.74
C ALA A 762 11.67 -2.99 -9.71
N VAL A 763 12.60 -3.78 -9.18
CA VAL A 763 13.60 -4.53 -9.96
C VAL A 763 13.44 -6.03 -9.77
N ARG A 764 13.31 -6.47 -8.52
CA ARG A 764 13.25 -7.86 -8.08
C ARG A 764 11.87 -8.26 -7.57
N GLY A 765 10.99 -7.29 -7.27
CA GLY A 765 9.60 -7.53 -6.89
C GLY A 765 9.34 -7.51 -5.40
N ILE A 766 8.38 -8.32 -4.96
CA ILE A 766 7.91 -8.38 -3.57
C ILE A 766 8.37 -9.66 -2.85
N LYS A 767 8.32 -9.65 -1.53
CA LYS A 767 8.68 -10.80 -0.69
C LYS A 767 7.75 -12.00 -0.95
N SER A 768 8.34 -13.18 -1.13
CA SER A 768 7.64 -14.45 -1.27
C SER A 768 7.06 -14.93 0.06
N THR A 769 6.08 -15.84 0.02
CA THR A 769 5.43 -16.36 1.23
C THR A 769 5.98 -17.74 1.61
N PRO A 770 6.16 -18.01 2.92
CA PRO A 770 6.59 -19.31 3.41
C PRO A 770 5.49 -20.36 3.28
N ALA A 771 5.87 -21.63 3.34
CA ALA A 771 4.94 -22.73 3.42
C ALA A 771 4.27 -22.75 4.79
N VAL A 772 2.94 -22.86 4.82
CA VAL A 772 2.16 -22.89 6.06
C VAL A 772 1.27 -24.12 6.05
N THR A 773 1.33 -24.91 7.12
CA THR A 773 0.37 -25.99 7.40
C THR A 773 -0.32 -25.73 8.74
N LYS A 774 -1.58 -26.18 8.85
CA LYS A 774 -2.37 -26.09 10.08
C LYS A 774 -2.92 -27.46 10.42
N GLY A 775 -2.96 -27.77 11.72
CA GLY A 775 -3.67 -28.94 12.23
C GLY A 775 -5.18 -28.73 12.26
N SER A 776 -5.89 -29.81 12.58
CA SER A 776 -7.30 -29.77 13.02
C SER A 776 -7.41 -29.24 14.45
N ALA A 777 -8.64 -29.00 14.90
CA ALA A 777 -8.89 -28.58 16.28
C ALA A 777 -8.34 -29.58 17.31
N ILE A 778 -7.63 -29.07 18.32
CA ILE A 778 -7.02 -29.85 19.40
C ILE A 778 -8.12 -30.39 20.33
N ALA A 779 -7.99 -31.65 20.75
CA ALA A 779 -9.00 -32.34 21.55
C ALA A 779 -8.92 -32.04 23.07
N ILE A 780 -7.82 -31.45 23.53
CA ILE A 780 -7.53 -31.17 24.94
C ILE A 780 -7.47 -29.67 25.24
N ASN A 781 -7.69 -29.30 26.50
CA ASN A 781 -7.61 -27.92 26.94
C ASN A 781 -6.15 -27.49 27.13
N VAL A 782 -5.61 -26.74 26.17
CA VAL A 782 -4.23 -26.22 26.19
C VAL A 782 -4.06 -24.91 26.96
N ASN A 783 -5.13 -24.36 27.57
CA ASN A 783 -5.04 -23.14 28.38
C ASN A 783 -4.51 -23.40 29.80
N ASN A 784 -4.52 -24.66 30.26
CA ASN A 784 -3.93 -25.10 31.51
C ASN A 784 -2.70 -25.97 31.21
N ASN A 785 -1.94 -26.34 32.24
CA ASN A 785 -0.89 -27.33 32.09
C ASN A 785 -1.49 -28.67 31.61
N PHE A 786 -0.80 -29.33 30.69
CA PHE A 786 -1.22 -30.60 30.10
C PHE A 786 -0.08 -31.61 30.04
N SER A 787 -0.43 -32.89 29.91
CA SER A 787 0.52 -33.99 29.90
C SER A 787 0.90 -34.40 28.47
N VAL A 788 2.20 -34.53 28.25
CA VAL A 788 2.79 -35.21 27.09
C VAL A 788 3.35 -36.55 27.57
N ASP A 789 2.97 -37.65 26.94
CA ASP A 789 3.39 -39.01 27.30
C ASP A 789 3.75 -39.83 26.04
N SER A 790 4.19 -41.08 26.23
CA SER A 790 4.64 -41.96 25.15
C SER A 790 3.59 -42.24 24.05
N THR A 791 2.31 -41.96 24.30
CA THR A 791 1.23 -42.16 23.32
C THR A 791 1.03 -40.94 22.41
N ASN A 792 1.49 -39.76 22.82
CA ASN A 792 1.24 -38.50 22.13
C ASN A 792 2.49 -37.65 21.86
N ASN A 793 3.69 -38.14 22.17
CA ASN A 793 4.93 -37.36 22.09
C ASN A 793 5.71 -37.45 20.77
N ARG A 794 5.18 -38.11 19.73
CA ARG A 794 5.87 -38.32 18.44
C ARG A 794 5.25 -37.53 17.29
N PHE A 795 6.10 -36.91 16.48
CA PHE A 795 5.71 -36.09 15.33
C PHE A 795 6.59 -36.45 14.13
N ILE A 796 6.00 -36.69 12.97
CA ILE A 796 6.71 -36.83 11.70
C ILE A 796 6.64 -35.48 11.00
N VAL A 797 7.81 -34.90 10.74
CA VAL A 797 7.93 -33.58 10.13
C VAL A 797 8.71 -33.70 8.83
N THR A 798 8.21 -33.03 7.80
CA THR A 798 8.90 -32.88 6.52
C THR A 798 8.91 -31.40 6.18
N VAL A 799 10.09 -30.83 6.03
CA VAL A 799 10.30 -29.44 5.62
C VAL A 799 11.27 -29.46 4.44
N ASP A 800 10.82 -28.95 3.30
CA ASP A 800 11.56 -28.99 2.05
C ASP A 800 12.10 -30.41 1.76
N ASP A 801 13.41 -30.60 1.63
CA ASP A 801 14.07 -31.90 1.36
C ASP A 801 14.47 -32.68 2.63
N VAL A 802 14.04 -32.24 3.83
CA VAL A 802 14.37 -32.88 5.10
C VAL A 802 13.13 -33.51 5.72
N LYS A 803 13.22 -34.81 6.03
CA LYS A 803 12.18 -35.57 6.74
C LYS A 803 12.79 -36.20 7.98
N GLY A 804 12.14 -36.01 9.13
CA GLY A 804 12.57 -36.60 10.38
C GLY A 804 11.40 -36.87 11.34
N GLU A 805 11.69 -37.69 12.34
CA GLU A 805 10.82 -37.88 13.50
C GLU A 805 11.31 -36.95 14.62
N VAL A 806 10.37 -36.27 15.27
CA VAL A 806 10.60 -35.42 16.45
C VAL A 806 9.90 -36.06 17.63
N VAL A 807 10.64 -36.29 18.71
CA VAL A 807 10.12 -36.89 19.94
C VAL A 807 10.23 -35.90 21.08
N LEU A 808 9.10 -35.55 21.70
CA LEU A 808 9.07 -34.70 22.89
C LEU A 808 9.33 -35.52 24.17
N PRO A 809 10.08 -34.98 25.16
CA PRO A 809 10.22 -35.61 26.46
C PRO A 809 8.87 -35.75 27.18
N PRO A 810 8.55 -36.91 27.77
CA PRO A 810 7.33 -37.04 28.57
C PRO A 810 7.36 -36.12 29.80
N ASN A 811 6.31 -35.30 29.98
CA ASN A 811 6.15 -34.43 31.14
C ASN A 811 4.65 -34.16 31.38
N ALA A 812 4.22 -34.28 32.63
CA ALA A 812 2.82 -34.08 33.03
C ALA A 812 2.37 -32.60 33.07
N ASN A 813 3.31 -31.65 33.01
CA ASN A 813 3.08 -30.24 33.29
C ASN A 813 3.56 -29.30 32.17
N TYR A 814 3.39 -29.66 30.89
CA TYR A 814 3.71 -28.75 29.79
C TYR A 814 2.76 -27.54 29.80
N THR A 815 3.34 -26.35 29.64
CA THR A 815 2.59 -25.14 29.24
C THR A 815 2.51 -25.10 27.71
N LEU A 816 1.52 -24.39 27.17
CA LEU A 816 1.40 -24.22 25.72
C LEU A 816 2.66 -23.61 25.10
N ASP A 817 3.20 -22.55 25.71
CA ASP A 817 4.41 -21.89 25.22
C ASP A 817 5.64 -22.80 25.31
N GLY A 818 5.78 -23.56 26.41
CA GLY A 818 6.89 -24.51 26.59
C GLY A 818 6.81 -25.67 25.59
N PHE A 819 5.61 -26.19 25.32
CA PHE A 819 5.39 -27.22 24.31
C PHE A 819 5.74 -26.73 22.91
N MET A 820 5.27 -25.53 22.53
CA MET A 820 5.56 -24.95 21.21
C MET A 820 7.05 -24.67 21.04
N ALA A 821 7.71 -24.12 22.05
CA ALA A 821 9.15 -23.83 22.01
C ALA A 821 9.99 -25.11 21.87
N GLU A 822 9.67 -26.15 22.64
CA GLU A 822 10.37 -27.44 22.58
C GLU A 822 10.16 -28.13 21.22
N LEU A 823 8.93 -28.17 20.73
CA LEU A 823 8.61 -28.73 19.42
C LEU A 823 9.31 -27.96 18.30
N GLN A 824 9.31 -26.63 18.37
CA GLN A 824 9.99 -25.78 17.40
C GLN A 824 11.50 -26.03 17.38
N SER A 825 12.14 -26.06 18.55
CA SER A 825 13.58 -26.30 18.67
C SER A 825 13.98 -27.64 18.06
N ARG A 826 13.26 -28.72 18.35
CA ARG A 826 13.54 -30.05 17.79
C ARG A 826 13.32 -30.11 16.29
N ILE A 827 12.28 -29.46 15.76
CA ILE A 827 12.05 -29.38 14.32
C ILE A 827 13.23 -28.68 13.62
N ASN A 828 13.73 -27.58 14.17
CA ASN A 828 14.84 -26.80 13.59
C ASN A 828 16.23 -27.45 13.80
N LEU A 829 16.30 -28.61 14.46
CA LEU A 829 17.50 -29.45 14.51
C LEU A 829 17.46 -30.60 13.50
N LEU A 830 16.36 -30.81 12.77
CA LEU A 830 16.27 -31.89 11.80
C LEU A 830 17.26 -31.65 10.66
N ALA A 831 17.94 -32.71 10.22
CA ALA A 831 18.79 -32.68 9.05
C ALA A 831 18.65 -33.98 8.26
N ASN A 832 19.06 -33.97 6.99
CA ASN A 832 19.19 -35.18 6.19
C ASN A 832 20.66 -35.60 6.03
N ASP A 833 20.89 -36.81 5.51
CA ASP A 833 22.23 -37.37 5.27
C ASP A 833 23.07 -36.55 4.28
N SER A 834 22.43 -35.68 3.49
CA SER A 834 23.10 -34.75 2.58
C SER A 834 23.55 -33.45 3.26
N GLY A 835 23.36 -33.32 4.58
CA GLY A 835 23.76 -32.16 5.37
C GLY A 835 22.80 -30.98 5.32
N SER A 836 21.67 -31.08 4.62
CA SER A 836 20.66 -30.03 4.60
C SER A 836 19.89 -30.05 5.92
N THR A 837 19.75 -28.88 6.54
CA THR A 837 19.09 -28.71 7.84
C THR A 837 17.75 -27.99 7.67
N VAL A 838 16.80 -28.32 8.55
CA VAL A 838 15.60 -27.52 8.76
C VAL A 838 15.98 -26.34 9.61
N SER A 839 15.57 -25.14 9.24
CA SER A 839 15.85 -23.94 10.03
C SER A 839 14.70 -22.94 9.90
N GLY A 840 14.43 -22.20 10.97
CA GLY A 840 13.46 -21.11 10.97
C GLY A 840 11.99 -21.54 10.89
N VAL A 841 11.66 -22.81 11.14
CA VAL A 841 10.27 -23.23 11.32
C VAL A 841 9.72 -22.53 12.55
N LYS A 842 8.51 -21.98 12.43
CA LYS A 842 7.77 -21.39 13.55
C LYS A 842 6.57 -22.25 13.90
N VAL A 843 6.41 -22.55 15.19
CA VAL A 843 5.26 -23.25 15.74
C VAL A 843 4.40 -22.24 16.49
N GLU A 844 3.17 -22.06 16.05
CA GLU A 844 2.22 -21.10 16.61
C GLU A 844 0.91 -21.81 16.97
N TYR A 845 0.14 -21.20 17.88
CA TYR A 845 -1.19 -21.67 18.23
C TYR A 845 -2.27 -20.66 17.79
N ASP A 846 -3.12 -21.09 16.87
CA ASP A 846 -4.25 -20.32 16.35
C ASP A 846 -5.44 -20.47 17.30
N ARG A 847 -5.61 -19.49 18.19
CA ARG A 847 -6.70 -19.49 19.20
C ARG A 847 -8.11 -19.46 18.59
N GLN A 848 -8.28 -18.94 17.38
CA GLN A 848 -9.60 -18.87 16.74
C GLN A 848 -10.04 -20.25 16.25
N ASN A 849 -9.09 -21.02 15.71
CA ASN A 849 -9.33 -22.35 15.16
C ASN A 849 -8.99 -23.49 16.12
N ASN A 850 -8.50 -23.18 17.34
CA ASN A 850 -8.06 -24.14 18.34
C ASN A 850 -7.04 -25.15 17.74
N ALA A 851 -6.07 -24.68 16.96
CA ALA A 851 -5.18 -25.55 16.18
C ALA A 851 -3.73 -25.03 16.13
N PHE A 852 -2.77 -25.95 15.98
CA PHE A 852 -1.38 -25.57 15.72
C PHE A 852 -1.19 -25.13 14.27
N LYS A 853 -0.36 -24.11 14.08
CA LYS A 853 0.09 -23.58 12.79
C LYS A 853 1.61 -23.69 12.72
N PHE A 854 2.10 -24.29 11.64
CA PHE A 854 3.53 -24.43 11.36
C PHE A 854 3.87 -23.61 10.12
N THR A 855 4.92 -22.80 10.20
CA THR A 855 5.38 -21.96 9.09
C THR A 855 6.84 -22.29 8.80
N SER A 856 7.20 -22.62 7.55
CA SER A 856 8.59 -22.87 7.17
C SER A 856 9.46 -21.62 7.26
N GLY A 857 10.77 -21.79 7.46
CA GLY A 857 11.73 -20.69 7.38
C GLY A 857 11.97 -20.20 5.95
N THR A 858 11.84 -21.09 4.95
CA THR A 858 12.01 -20.78 3.53
C THR A 858 10.72 -20.23 2.92
N ALA A 859 10.85 -19.35 1.91
CA ALA A 859 9.72 -18.70 1.24
C ALA A 859 9.84 -18.73 -0.29
N SER A 860 9.33 -19.79 -0.91
CA SER A 860 9.27 -19.96 -2.36
C SER A 860 8.21 -20.98 -2.77
N SER A 861 7.97 -21.13 -4.07
CA SER A 861 7.16 -22.23 -4.62
C SER A 861 7.72 -23.64 -4.36
N ASN A 862 9.02 -23.74 -4.04
CA ASN A 862 9.66 -24.99 -3.63
C ASN A 862 9.52 -25.24 -2.12
N SER A 863 9.12 -24.24 -1.34
CA SER A 863 8.96 -24.38 0.10
C SER A 863 7.82 -25.33 0.41
N PHE A 864 8.08 -26.28 1.30
CA PHE A 864 7.16 -27.33 1.68
C PHE A 864 7.21 -27.57 3.18
N ILE A 865 6.05 -27.75 3.81
CA ILE A 865 5.99 -28.21 5.20
C ILE A 865 4.83 -29.18 5.40
N LYS A 866 5.10 -30.29 6.08
CA LYS A 866 4.08 -31.23 6.52
C LYS A 866 4.42 -31.71 7.92
N VAL A 867 3.44 -31.66 8.81
CA VAL A 867 3.57 -32.13 10.19
C VAL A 867 2.46 -33.14 10.45
N SER A 868 2.80 -34.29 10.99
CA SER A 868 1.84 -35.35 11.34
C SER A 868 2.17 -35.89 12.73
N GLY A 869 1.15 -36.25 13.51
CA GLY A 869 1.32 -36.69 14.89
C GLY A 869 0.02 -37.21 15.49
N SER A 870 -0.05 -37.24 16.82
CA SER A 870 -1.22 -37.75 17.54
C SER A 870 -2.50 -36.95 17.27
N ALA A 871 -3.65 -37.65 17.33
CA ALA A 871 -4.99 -37.06 17.26
C ALA A 871 -5.23 -36.03 18.37
N THR A 872 -4.59 -36.21 19.53
CA THR A 872 -4.66 -35.29 20.66
C THR A 872 -4.30 -33.86 20.23
N TRP A 873 -3.33 -33.71 19.34
CA TRP A 873 -2.84 -32.42 18.84
C TRP A 873 -3.52 -31.94 17.55
N GLY A 874 -4.51 -32.68 17.05
CA GLY A 874 -5.16 -32.37 15.78
C GLY A 874 -4.27 -32.63 14.55
N LEU A 875 -3.28 -33.52 14.64
CA LEU A 875 -2.25 -33.72 13.59
C LEU A 875 -2.33 -35.10 12.90
N THR A 876 -3.47 -35.79 12.94
CA THR A 876 -3.66 -37.14 12.35
C THR A 876 -3.56 -37.19 10.84
N THR A 877 -4.02 -36.14 10.17
CA THR A 877 -3.96 -35.98 8.72
C THR A 877 -3.40 -34.60 8.45
N GLY A 878 -2.08 -34.47 8.52
CA GLY A 878 -1.41 -33.20 8.24
C GLY A 878 -1.55 -32.86 6.76
N ASP A 879 -2.37 -31.87 6.42
CA ASP A 879 -2.37 -31.29 5.09
C ASP A 879 -1.00 -30.66 4.84
N ALA A 880 -0.45 -30.87 3.65
CA ALA A 880 0.83 -30.27 3.31
C ALA A 880 0.65 -28.77 3.02
N GLY A 881 1.49 -27.96 3.64
CA GLY A 881 1.67 -26.55 3.29
C GLY A 881 2.66 -26.40 2.15
N ARG A 882 2.39 -25.44 1.25
CA ARG A 882 3.32 -25.01 0.20
C ARG A 882 3.51 -23.51 0.26
N GLY A 883 4.74 -23.06 0.07
CA GLY A 883 5.04 -21.65 -0.10
C GLY A 883 4.70 -21.18 -1.50
N VAL A 884 4.76 -19.87 -1.72
CA VAL A 884 4.49 -19.26 -3.03
C VAL A 884 5.59 -18.27 -3.35
N THR A 885 6.21 -18.43 -4.51
CA THR A 885 7.04 -17.37 -5.09
C THR A 885 6.11 -16.24 -5.53
N SER A 886 6.19 -15.09 -4.87
CA SER A 886 5.31 -13.96 -5.18
C SER A 886 5.50 -13.50 -6.62
N SER A 887 4.42 -13.01 -7.23
CA SER A 887 4.45 -12.34 -8.53
C SER A 887 4.09 -10.88 -8.36
N TRP A 888 4.61 -10.03 -9.25
CA TRP A 888 4.30 -8.61 -9.31
C TRP A 888 4.14 -8.21 -10.77
N ILE A 889 3.37 -7.15 -11.03
CA ILE A 889 3.22 -6.61 -12.37
C ILE A 889 4.16 -5.42 -12.48
N LYS A 890 5.05 -5.41 -13.47
CA LYS A 890 5.90 -4.23 -13.71
C LYS A 890 5.07 -3.17 -14.44
N PRO A 891 4.67 -2.06 -13.77
CA PRO A 891 3.88 -1.04 -14.44
C PRO A 891 4.74 -0.39 -15.52
N THR A 892 4.22 -0.37 -16.74
CA THR A 892 4.88 0.31 -17.85
C THR A 892 4.25 1.69 -18.00
N GLN A 893 5.10 2.71 -18.11
CA GLN A 893 4.63 4.07 -18.34
C GLN A 893 3.93 4.16 -19.71
N PHE A 894 2.74 4.73 -19.70
CA PHE A 894 1.93 4.93 -20.89
C PHE A 894 2.67 5.76 -21.94
N THR A 895 2.65 5.27 -23.17
CA THR A 895 3.26 5.91 -24.34
C THR A 895 2.19 6.19 -25.39
N ASP A 896 1.99 7.46 -25.69
CA ASP A 896 1.08 7.90 -26.74
C ASP A 896 1.80 7.90 -28.08
N TYR A 897 1.21 7.28 -29.10
CA TYR A 897 1.80 7.17 -30.43
C TYR A 897 1.13 8.18 -31.38
N SER A 898 1.51 9.46 -31.25
CA SER A 898 1.09 10.50 -32.20
C SER A 898 1.99 10.48 -33.44
N SER A 899 1.41 10.30 -34.63
CA SER A 899 2.14 10.30 -35.93
C SER A 899 3.29 9.28 -36.05
N GLY A 900 3.22 8.17 -35.31
CA GLY A 900 4.22 7.09 -35.33
C GLY A 900 5.44 7.29 -34.41
N LEU A 901 5.50 8.39 -33.64
CA LEU A 901 6.51 8.62 -32.61
C LEU A 901 5.88 8.41 -31.22
N GLY A 902 6.49 7.53 -30.41
CA GLY A 902 6.03 7.25 -29.05
C GLY A 902 6.50 8.33 -28.07
N VAL A 903 5.55 9.01 -27.42
CA VAL A 903 5.79 10.03 -26.40
C VAL A 903 5.30 9.53 -25.04
N LYS A 904 6.22 9.38 -24.09
CA LYS A 904 5.92 9.02 -22.70
C LYS A 904 5.06 10.09 -22.04
N LYS A 905 3.99 9.68 -21.34
CA LYS A 905 3.07 10.61 -20.67
C LYS A 905 3.24 10.63 -19.16
N TYR A 906 2.97 11.81 -18.61
CA TYR A 906 2.97 12.11 -17.19
C TYR A 906 1.65 12.75 -16.80
N ILE A 907 1.34 12.69 -15.50
CA ILE A 907 0.23 13.39 -14.87
C ILE A 907 0.82 14.45 -13.95
N ASN A 908 0.42 15.71 -14.13
CA ASN A 908 0.86 16.82 -13.26
C ASN A 908 0.14 16.81 -11.89
N ASP A 909 0.50 17.76 -11.03
CA ASP A 909 -0.10 17.99 -9.70
C ASP A 909 -1.60 18.37 -9.72
N ARG A 910 -2.13 18.70 -10.89
CA ARG A 910 -3.55 19.00 -11.11
C ARG A 910 -4.33 17.82 -11.69
N GLY A 911 -3.67 16.68 -11.94
CA GLY A 911 -4.28 15.51 -12.55
C GLY A 911 -4.40 15.59 -14.08
N GLU A 912 -3.73 16.54 -14.72
CA GLU A 912 -3.75 16.75 -16.17
C GLU A 912 -2.59 16.03 -16.84
N GLU A 913 -2.84 15.53 -18.06
CA GLU A 913 -1.84 14.84 -18.87
C GLU A 913 -0.81 15.83 -19.46
N THR A 914 0.47 15.46 -19.41
CA THR A 914 1.58 16.23 -20.00
C THR A 914 2.65 15.31 -20.60
N SER A 915 3.30 15.77 -21.66
CA SER A 915 4.46 15.10 -22.28
C SER A 915 5.81 15.59 -21.73
N SER A 916 5.84 16.68 -20.97
CA SER A 916 7.07 17.18 -20.34
C SER A 916 7.42 16.29 -19.13
N ALA A 917 8.71 15.98 -18.95
CA ALA A 917 9.21 15.32 -17.74
C ALA A 917 9.54 16.31 -16.61
N ASP A 918 9.48 17.62 -16.86
CA ASP A 918 9.90 18.64 -15.90
C ASP A 918 9.08 18.55 -14.61
N GLY A 919 9.74 18.54 -13.46
CA GLY A 919 9.12 18.37 -12.15
C GLY A 919 8.87 16.92 -11.71
N TYR A 920 9.14 15.93 -12.56
CA TYR A 920 9.18 14.52 -12.17
C TYR A 920 10.60 14.15 -11.69
N THR A 921 10.71 13.57 -10.49
CA THR A 921 12.00 13.15 -9.91
C THR A 921 12.06 11.64 -9.70
N THR A 922 11.03 11.08 -9.06
CA THR A 922 10.94 9.66 -8.67
C THR A 922 9.49 9.22 -8.75
N LEU A 923 9.26 7.91 -8.92
CA LEU A 923 7.91 7.36 -8.88
C LEU A 923 7.36 7.43 -7.43
N PRO A 924 6.19 8.06 -7.21
CA PRO A 924 5.52 8.01 -5.91
C PRO A 924 5.12 6.58 -5.55
N GLU A 925 4.86 6.34 -4.26
CA GLU A 925 4.43 5.02 -3.78
C GLU A 925 3.17 4.53 -4.49
N TRP A 926 2.22 5.44 -4.72
CA TRP A 926 0.96 5.19 -5.40
C TRP A 926 0.73 6.24 -6.48
N SER A 927 0.38 5.78 -7.69
CA SER A 927 0.11 6.63 -8.85
C SER A 927 -1.31 6.38 -9.38
N PRO A 928 -2.02 7.40 -9.86
CA PRO A 928 -3.34 7.21 -10.45
C PRO A 928 -3.24 6.36 -11.72
N VAL A 929 -4.17 5.40 -11.86
CA VAL A 929 -4.28 4.56 -13.05
C VAL A 929 -5.47 4.99 -13.89
N TYR A 930 -5.31 5.03 -15.20
CA TYR A 930 -6.28 5.57 -16.13
C TYR A 930 -6.79 4.52 -17.10
N LEU A 931 -7.96 4.79 -17.67
CA LEU A 931 -8.50 4.04 -18.79
C LEU A 931 -7.88 4.56 -20.09
N ASP A 932 -7.87 3.72 -21.11
CA ASP A 932 -7.57 4.19 -22.46
C ASP A 932 -8.65 5.21 -22.88
N LYS A 933 -8.22 6.31 -23.52
CA LYS A 933 -9.12 7.42 -23.88
C LYS A 933 -10.22 6.92 -24.80
N GLY A 934 -11.48 6.97 -24.36
CA GLY A 934 -12.61 6.52 -25.17
C GLY A 934 -12.90 5.02 -25.05
N GLU A 935 -12.28 4.33 -24.11
CA GLU A 935 -12.64 2.95 -23.75
C GLU A 935 -14.05 2.88 -23.12
N LEU A 936 -14.81 1.88 -23.54
CA LEU A 936 -16.03 1.39 -22.92
C LEU A 936 -15.80 -0.05 -22.47
N THR A 937 -16.03 -0.31 -21.19
CA THR A 937 -15.84 -1.63 -20.58
C THR A 937 -17.18 -2.17 -20.10
N PHE A 938 -17.51 -3.39 -20.51
CA PHE A 938 -18.72 -4.13 -20.14
C PHE A 938 -18.34 -5.35 -19.31
N ASP A 939 -19.14 -5.66 -18.29
CA ASP A 939 -19.01 -6.91 -17.55
C ASP A 939 -19.48 -8.12 -18.38
N THR A 940 -19.33 -9.34 -17.83
CA THR A 940 -19.83 -10.57 -18.46
C THR A 940 -21.35 -10.63 -18.57
N ALA A 941 -22.09 -9.81 -17.79
CA ALA A 941 -23.55 -9.69 -17.87
C ALA A 941 -24.01 -8.69 -18.95
N GLY A 942 -23.09 -8.00 -19.61
CA GLY A 942 -23.39 -7.04 -20.67
C GLY A 942 -23.74 -5.63 -20.18
N LYS A 943 -23.52 -5.33 -18.89
CA LYS A 943 -23.72 -4.00 -18.32
C LYS A 943 -22.45 -3.16 -18.49
N LEU A 944 -22.61 -1.88 -18.84
CA LEU A 944 -21.50 -0.93 -18.85
C LEU A 944 -20.99 -0.70 -17.42
N VAL A 945 -19.72 -1.02 -17.19
CA VAL A 945 -19.05 -0.77 -15.90
C VAL A 945 -18.22 0.51 -15.92
N SER A 946 -17.73 0.90 -17.11
CA SER A 946 -16.94 2.10 -17.32
C SER A 946 -17.09 2.63 -18.75
N PRO A 947 -17.16 3.95 -18.99
CA PRO A 947 -17.14 5.04 -18.01
C PRO A 947 -18.52 5.25 -17.35
N ARG A 948 -18.54 5.58 -16.06
CA ARG A 948 -19.79 5.77 -15.29
C ARG A 948 -20.44 7.14 -15.46
N THR A 949 -19.63 8.18 -15.67
CA THR A 949 -20.07 9.59 -15.72
C THR A 949 -20.14 10.14 -17.15
N GLY A 950 -20.17 9.25 -18.14
CA GLY A 950 -19.97 9.61 -19.55
C GLY A 950 -18.50 9.87 -19.89
N ALA A 951 -18.21 10.00 -21.18
CA ALA A 951 -16.92 10.33 -21.74
C ALA A 951 -16.93 11.79 -22.21
N GLN A 952 -16.27 12.67 -21.46
CA GLN A 952 -16.05 14.04 -21.92
C GLN A 952 -15.10 14.01 -23.11
N LEU A 953 -15.39 14.77 -24.15
CA LEU A 953 -14.49 14.97 -25.28
C LEU A 953 -13.60 16.19 -25.05
N ASP A 954 -12.41 16.16 -25.63
CA ASP A 954 -11.55 17.33 -25.73
C ASP A 954 -12.27 18.46 -26.47
N THR A 955 -11.90 19.70 -26.15
CA THR A 955 -12.47 20.88 -26.79
C THR A 955 -12.15 20.87 -28.28
N VAL A 956 -13.19 20.90 -29.10
CA VAL A 956 -13.10 20.89 -30.56
C VAL A 956 -13.07 22.31 -31.05
N PHE A 957 -12.00 22.71 -31.73
CA PHE A 957 -11.98 23.98 -32.44
C PHE A 957 -12.55 23.77 -33.83
N LEU A 958 -13.67 24.44 -34.12
CA LEU A 958 -14.32 24.33 -35.41
C LEU A 958 -13.51 25.06 -36.50
N PRO A 959 -13.53 24.56 -37.75
CA PRO A 959 -12.93 25.25 -38.89
C PRO A 959 -13.42 26.69 -39.04
N ASP A 960 -12.59 27.54 -39.64
CA ASP A 960 -12.93 28.92 -40.01
C ASP A 960 -13.25 29.86 -38.84
N GLY A 961 -12.76 29.57 -37.63
CA GLY A 961 -12.92 30.46 -36.48
C GLY A 961 -14.34 30.48 -35.90
N LYS A 962 -15.15 29.45 -36.18
CA LYS A 962 -16.55 29.32 -35.75
C LYS A 962 -16.72 28.93 -34.26
N GLY A 963 -15.71 29.18 -33.43
CA GLY A 963 -15.72 28.90 -32.00
C GLY A 963 -15.29 27.46 -31.64
N SER A 964 -15.58 27.07 -30.40
CA SER A 964 -15.19 25.77 -29.85
C SER A 964 -16.38 25.01 -29.27
N LEU A 965 -16.47 23.69 -29.48
CA LEU A 965 -17.44 22.82 -28.82
C LEU A 965 -16.78 22.00 -27.71
N ARG A 966 -17.47 21.86 -26.59
CA ARG A 966 -17.13 20.91 -25.53
C ARG A 966 -18.32 20.01 -25.29
N ILE A 967 -18.19 18.74 -25.67
CA ILE A 967 -19.30 17.78 -25.68
C ILE A 967 -18.99 16.66 -24.69
N ASN A 968 -19.97 16.28 -23.87
CA ASN A 968 -19.94 15.04 -23.11
C ASN A 968 -20.79 13.98 -23.79
N ILE A 969 -20.29 12.75 -23.95
CA ILE A 969 -21.09 11.63 -24.44
C ILE A 969 -21.43 10.70 -23.29
N ASP A 970 -22.71 10.57 -22.97
CA ASP A 970 -23.22 9.66 -21.96
C ASP A 970 -23.62 8.31 -22.59
N TYR A 971 -22.91 7.25 -22.18
CA TYR A 971 -23.15 5.87 -22.60
C TYR A 971 -23.90 5.04 -21.55
N SER A 972 -24.36 5.62 -20.44
CA SER A 972 -24.94 4.91 -19.29
C SER A 972 -26.12 3.98 -19.64
N LYS A 973 -26.82 4.25 -20.74
CA LYS A 973 -27.93 3.42 -21.27
C LYS A 973 -27.49 2.36 -22.27
N SER A 974 -26.18 2.20 -22.49
CA SER A 974 -25.63 1.20 -23.41
C SER A 974 -25.44 -0.16 -22.74
N THR A 975 -25.60 -1.20 -23.54
CA THR A 975 -25.55 -2.61 -23.13
C THR A 975 -24.77 -3.43 -24.16
N GLN A 976 -24.38 -4.64 -23.79
CA GLN A 976 -23.74 -5.59 -24.69
C GLN A 976 -24.40 -6.97 -24.58
N TYR A 977 -25.14 -7.37 -25.62
CA TYR A 977 -25.78 -8.68 -25.71
C TYR A 977 -25.46 -9.39 -27.02
N SER A 978 -25.76 -10.68 -27.09
CA SER A 978 -25.63 -11.52 -28.30
C SER A 978 -26.73 -11.22 -29.33
N SER A 979 -27.01 -9.95 -29.57
CA SER A 979 -27.97 -9.42 -30.54
C SER A 979 -27.28 -8.40 -31.45
N PRO A 980 -27.80 -8.17 -32.66
CA PRO A 980 -27.22 -7.22 -33.61
C PRO A 980 -27.05 -5.82 -33.01
N PHE A 981 -26.15 -5.05 -33.60
CA PHE A 981 -25.89 -3.67 -33.17
C PHE A 981 -27.17 -2.84 -33.35
N ALA A 982 -27.58 -2.13 -32.31
CA ALA A 982 -28.78 -1.31 -32.34
C ALA A 982 -28.59 0.01 -31.58
N VAL A 983 -29.19 1.08 -32.10
CA VAL A 983 -29.33 2.35 -31.38
C VAL A 983 -30.65 2.30 -30.60
N LEU A 984 -30.57 2.13 -29.29
CA LEU A 984 -31.72 2.03 -28.38
C LEU A 984 -32.29 3.41 -28.03
N SER A 985 -31.42 4.41 -27.85
CA SER A 985 -31.81 5.80 -27.63
C SER A 985 -30.72 6.75 -28.10
N GLN A 986 -31.10 7.85 -28.73
CA GLN A 986 -30.18 8.90 -29.20
C GLN A 986 -30.82 10.26 -28.95
N SER A 987 -30.12 11.14 -28.23
CA SER A 987 -30.59 12.50 -27.92
C SER A 987 -29.41 13.45 -27.69
N GLN A 988 -29.64 14.74 -27.86
CA GLN A 988 -28.67 15.82 -27.59
C GLN A 988 -29.43 17.10 -27.18
N ASP A 989 -28.75 18.02 -26.49
CA ASP A 989 -29.34 19.20 -25.84
C ASP A 989 -29.28 20.51 -26.64
N GLY A 990 -28.54 20.54 -27.76
CA GLY A 990 -28.41 21.69 -28.64
C GLY A 990 -29.63 21.93 -29.54
N ALA A 991 -29.78 23.15 -30.04
CA ALA A 991 -30.87 23.53 -30.93
C ALA A 991 -30.45 24.64 -31.91
N PRO A 992 -30.98 24.63 -33.15
CA PRO A 992 -30.79 25.72 -34.10
C PRO A 992 -31.62 26.95 -33.70
N GLU A 993 -31.32 28.08 -34.34
CA GLU A 993 -32.11 29.32 -34.20
C GLU A 993 -33.57 29.11 -34.67
N GLY A 994 -34.53 29.74 -33.98
CA GLY A 994 -35.95 29.65 -34.31
C GLY A 994 -36.67 31.00 -34.36
N ASP A 995 -37.47 31.20 -35.41
CA ASP A 995 -38.40 32.33 -35.58
C ASP A 995 -39.68 32.17 -34.75
N LEU A 996 -40.31 33.28 -34.34
CA LEU A 996 -41.61 33.28 -33.64
C LEU A 996 -42.73 32.81 -34.58
N VAL A 997 -43.41 31.72 -34.22
CA VAL A 997 -44.51 31.11 -35.01
C VAL A 997 -45.89 31.42 -34.42
N GLY A 998 -45.99 31.63 -33.11
CA GLY A 998 -47.27 31.87 -32.47
C GLY A 998 -47.16 32.43 -31.05
N VAL A 999 -48.24 33.04 -30.58
CA VAL A 999 -48.41 33.48 -29.19
C VAL A 999 -49.72 32.88 -28.68
N ASN A 1000 -49.64 32.17 -27.55
CA ASN A 1000 -50.79 31.61 -26.84
C ASN A 1000 -50.94 32.34 -25.51
N ILE A 1001 -52.17 32.69 -25.15
CA ILE A 1001 -52.50 33.32 -23.87
C ILE A 1001 -53.47 32.37 -23.15
N GLY A 1002 -53.03 31.82 -22.02
CA GLY A 1002 -53.83 30.93 -21.19
C GLY A 1002 -54.94 31.65 -20.43
N ASP A 1003 -55.91 30.89 -19.91
CA ASP A 1003 -57.02 31.44 -19.13
C ASP A 1003 -56.58 32.07 -17.79
N ASP A 1004 -55.39 31.66 -17.32
CA ASP A 1004 -54.68 32.21 -16.16
C ASP A 1004 -53.84 33.47 -16.49
N GLY A 1005 -53.92 33.93 -17.74
CA GLY A 1005 -53.20 35.10 -18.24
C GLY A 1005 -51.75 34.82 -18.64
N LEU A 1006 -51.25 33.58 -18.59
CA LEU A 1006 -49.87 33.27 -19.00
C LEU A 1006 -49.69 33.45 -20.51
N VAL A 1007 -48.75 34.29 -20.91
CA VAL A 1007 -48.41 34.56 -22.32
C VAL A 1007 -47.20 33.73 -22.72
N ASN A 1008 -47.41 32.74 -23.59
CA ASN A 1008 -46.37 31.87 -24.11
C ASN A 1008 -46.14 32.13 -25.60
N ALA A 1009 -44.88 32.35 -25.98
CA ALA A 1009 -44.42 32.39 -27.37
C ALA A 1009 -43.94 31.01 -27.81
N SER A 1010 -44.38 30.55 -28.98
CA SER A 1010 -43.93 29.32 -29.62
C SER A 1010 -43.05 29.64 -30.84
N TYR A 1011 -41.89 28.99 -30.94
CA TYR A 1011 -40.90 29.21 -31.99
C TYR A 1011 -40.85 28.03 -32.98
N SER A 1012 -40.34 28.28 -34.19
CA SER A 1012 -40.22 27.28 -35.27
C SER A 1012 -39.20 26.19 -34.99
N ASN A 1013 -38.25 26.42 -34.07
CA ASN A 1013 -37.33 25.40 -33.56
C ASN A 1013 -37.96 24.50 -32.47
N GLY A 1014 -39.26 24.63 -32.21
CA GLY A 1014 -40.01 23.84 -31.23
C GLY A 1014 -39.90 24.35 -29.79
N SER A 1015 -39.09 25.38 -29.54
CA SER A 1015 -38.97 26.01 -28.22
C SER A 1015 -40.23 26.81 -27.85
N GLN A 1016 -40.53 26.89 -26.56
CA GLN A 1016 -41.56 27.77 -26.00
C GLN A 1016 -40.97 28.64 -24.91
N GLN A 1017 -41.25 29.94 -24.95
CA GLN A 1017 -40.81 30.90 -23.94
C GLN A 1017 -42.00 31.58 -23.29
N SER A 1018 -42.01 31.62 -21.96
CA SER A 1018 -43.01 32.40 -21.21
C SER A 1018 -42.58 33.86 -21.15
N LEU A 1019 -43.40 34.76 -21.71
CA LEU A 1019 -43.09 36.19 -21.84
C LEU A 1019 -43.55 37.02 -20.64
N GLY A 1020 -44.57 36.55 -19.92
CA GLY A 1020 -45.17 37.24 -18.78
C GLY A 1020 -46.57 36.71 -18.50
N LYS A 1021 -47.15 37.12 -17.37
CA LYS A 1021 -48.53 36.78 -17.00
C LYS A 1021 -49.36 38.05 -16.86
N ILE A 1022 -50.44 38.13 -17.63
CA ILE A 1022 -51.39 39.25 -17.60
C ILE A 1022 -52.10 39.24 -16.26
N VAL A 1023 -51.96 40.33 -15.52
CA VAL A 1023 -52.58 40.49 -14.21
C VAL A 1023 -53.91 41.22 -14.33
N LEU A 1024 -54.81 40.98 -13.36
CA LEU A 1024 -56.05 41.72 -13.23
C LEU A 1024 -56.01 42.60 -11.99
N VAL A 1025 -56.77 43.69 -12.03
CA VAL A 1025 -56.94 44.60 -10.89
C VAL A 1025 -58.37 44.62 -10.42
N ASN A 1026 -58.58 44.51 -9.12
CA ASN A 1026 -59.89 44.70 -8.50
C ASN A 1026 -59.85 45.84 -7.48
N PHE A 1027 -61.01 46.37 -7.13
CA PHE A 1027 -61.18 47.50 -6.22
C PHE A 1027 -62.18 47.14 -5.14
N SER A 1028 -61.99 47.66 -3.93
CA SER A 1028 -62.96 47.47 -2.84
C SER A 1028 -64.34 48.06 -3.18
N ASN A 1029 -64.37 49.14 -3.97
CA ASN A 1029 -65.60 49.73 -4.49
C ASN A 1029 -65.42 50.14 -5.97
N PRO A 1030 -65.77 49.28 -6.94
CA PRO A 1030 -65.64 49.59 -8.36
C PRO A 1030 -66.43 50.84 -8.79
N ASN A 1031 -67.59 51.11 -8.18
CA ASN A 1031 -68.43 52.28 -8.50
C ASN A 1031 -67.76 53.61 -8.14
N GLY A 1032 -66.73 53.60 -7.30
CA GLY A 1032 -65.92 54.77 -6.99
C GLY A 1032 -64.90 55.15 -8.06
N LEU A 1033 -64.74 54.33 -9.11
CA LEU A 1033 -63.79 54.61 -10.20
C LEU A 1033 -64.20 55.85 -10.99
N ARG A 1034 -63.22 56.67 -11.36
CA ARG A 1034 -63.46 57.87 -12.18
C ARG A 1034 -63.27 57.54 -13.65
N GLN A 1035 -64.34 57.63 -14.44
CA GLN A 1035 -64.30 57.41 -15.89
C GLN A 1035 -63.51 58.53 -16.59
N ILE A 1036 -62.74 58.18 -17.62
CA ILE A 1036 -61.92 59.12 -18.41
C ILE A 1036 -62.11 59.04 -19.93
N GLY A 1037 -63.10 58.27 -20.40
CA GLY A 1037 -63.37 58.00 -21.81
C GLY A 1037 -62.89 56.61 -22.24
N ASP A 1038 -63.27 56.16 -23.44
CA ASP A 1038 -62.87 54.87 -24.05
C ASP A 1038 -62.95 53.65 -23.11
N SER A 1039 -64.03 53.54 -22.32
CA SER A 1039 -64.20 52.44 -21.34
C SER A 1039 -63.03 52.31 -20.35
N SER A 1040 -62.36 53.42 -20.05
CA SER A 1040 -61.17 53.51 -19.19
C SER A 1040 -61.45 54.32 -17.93
N TYR A 1041 -60.74 53.97 -16.85
CA TYR A 1041 -61.00 54.46 -15.51
C TYR A 1041 -59.70 54.78 -14.74
N TYR A 1042 -59.76 55.81 -13.88
CA TYR A 1042 -58.77 56.08 -12.84
C TYR A 1042 -59.28 55.63 -11.47
N SER A 1043 -58.36 55.18 -10.61
CA SER A 1043 -58.64 55.01 -9.18
C SER A 1043 -58.89 56.36 -8.52
N SER A 1044 -59.86 56.43 -7.62
CA SER A 1044 -60.15 57.59 -6.77
C SER A 1044 -60.01 57.22 -5.29
N SER A 1045 -60.11 58.20 -4.40
CA SER A 1045 -60.20 57.92 -2.96
C SER A 1045 -61.42 57.06 -2.61
N SER A 1046 -62.52 57.20 -3.37
CA SER A 1046 -63.77 56.46 -3.16
C SER A 1046 -63.74 55.03 -3.69
N SER A 1047 -62.84 54.70 -4.64
CA SER A 1047 -62.69 53.32 -5.14
C SER A 1047 -61.84 52.43 -4.22
N GLY A 1048 -61.01 53.05 -3.38
CA GLY A 1048 -59.95 52.38 -2.65
C GLY A 1048 -58.71 52.13 -3.52
N THR A 1049 -57.69 51.49 -2.91
CA THR A 1049 -56.44 51.16 -3.60
C THR A 1049 -56.62 50.00 -4.59
N PRO A 1050 -55.92 50.01 -5.73
CA PRO A 1050 -55.93 48.90 -6.69
C PRO A 1050 -55.32 47.64 -6.06
N LYS A 1051 -56.01 46.51 -6.17
CA LYS A 1051 -55.50 45.18 -5.77
C LYS A 1051 -55.16 44.39 -7.02
N PHE A 1052 -53.88 44.12 -7.22
CA PHE A 1052 -53.40 43.29 -8.33
C PHE A 1052 -53.46 41.81 -7.94
N GLY A 1053 -53.82 40.96 -8.90
CA GLY A 1053 -53.83 39.52 -8.73
C GLY A 1053 -53.74 38.77 -10.05
N GLU A 1054 -53.49 37.48 -9.95
CA GLU A 1054 -53.48 36.57 -11.11
C GLU A 1054 -54.90 36.31 -11.61
N ALA A 1055 -55.06 36.19 -12.93
CA ALA A 1055 -56.34 35.81 -13.52
C ALA A 1055 -56.73 34.38 -13.07
N GLY A 1056 -58.00 34.19 -12.72
CA GLY A 1056 -58.51 32.94 -12.14
C GLY A 1056 -58.19 32.72 -10.66
N GLY A 1057 -57.41 33.61 -10.03
CA GLY A 1057 -57.15 33.60 -8.60
C GLY A 1057 -58.35 34.04 -7.75
N ALA A 1058 -58.29 33.82 -6.43
CA ALA A 1058 -59.37 34.17 -5.52
C ALA A 1058 -59.74 35.68 -5.59
N GLY A 1059 -60.96 35.99 -6.00
CA GLY A 1059 -61.45 37.37 -6.15
C GLY A 1059 -61.15 38.04 -7.50
N PHE A 1060 -60.63 37.27 -8.47
CA PHE A 1060 -60.35 37.72 -9.84
C PHE A 1060 -60.98 36.76 -10.86
N GLY A 1061 -61.51 37.30 -11.96
CA GLY A 1061 -62.04 36.54 -13.08
C GLY A 1061 -60.92 35.89 -13.91
N THR A 1062 -61.31 35.01 -14.83
CA THR A 1062 -60.37 34.43 -15.81
C THR A 1062 -60.26 35.31 -17.05
N ILE A 1063 -59.16 35.18 -17.77
CA ILE A 1063 -58.98 35.82 -19.08
C ILE A 1063 -59.40 34.81 -20.16
N ARG A 1064 -59.94 35.30 -21.27
CA ARG A 1064 -60.17 34.50 -22.46
C ARG A 1064 -59.55 35.20 -23.65
N ALA A 1065 -58.59 34.52 -24.28
CA ALA A 1065 -57.94 35.01 -25.49
C ALA A 1065 -58.84 34.85 -26.73
N GLY A 1066 -58.65 35.69 -27.73
CA GLY A 1066 -59.49 35.70 -28.94
C GLY A 1066 -60.94 36.11 -28.65
N ALA A 1067 -61.19 37.01 -27.71
CA ALA A 1067 -62.54 37.43 -27.35
C ALA A 1067 -62.59 38.89 -26.87
N ARG A 1068 -63.75 39.55 -26.99
CA ARG A 1068 -64.00 40.89 -26.46
C ARG A 1068 -65.28 40.92 -25.65
N GLU A 1069 -65.26 41.67 -24.54
CA GLU A 1069 -66.47 41.94 -23.75
C GLU A 1069 -67.30 43.04 -24.45
N ARG A 1070 -68.58 42.77 -24.75
CA ARG A 1070 -69.52 43.79 -25.26
C ARG A 1070 -70.03 44.68 -24.13
N ALA A 1071 -70.63 45.82 -24.46
CA ALA A 1071 -71.33 46.63 -23.48
C ALA A 1071 -72.39 45.80 -22.72
N ASN A 1072 -72.53 46.00 -21.41
CA ASN A 1072 -73.59 45.39 -20.59
C ASN A 1072 -74.94 46.14 -20.69
N VAL A 1073 -75.13 46.90 -21.77
CA VAL A 1073 -76.32 47.70 -22.03
C VAL A 1073 -77.35 46.84 -22.75
N ASP A 1074 -78.53 46.69 -22.15
CA ASP A 1074 -79.69 46.12 -22.83
C ASP A 1074 -80.41 47.21 -23.62
N LEU A 1075 -80.26 47.17 -24.95
CA LEU A 1075 -80.85 48.16 -25.85
C LEU A 1075 -82.38 48.25 -25.71
N THR A 1076 -83.05 47.14 -25.43
CA THR A 1076 -84.52 47.14 -25.32
C THR A 1076 -84.98 47.87 -24.06
N GLN A 1077 -84.31 47.63 -22.94
CA GLN A 1077 -84.59 48.30 -21.68
C GLN A 1077 -84.25 49.79 -21.74
N GLU A 1078 -83.11 50.17 -22.32
CA GLU A 1078 -82.74 51.58 -22.46
C GLU A 1078 -83.74 52.37 -23.33
N LEU A 1079 -84.27 51.77 -24.40
CA LEU A 1079 -85.30 52.42 -25.23
C LEU A 1079 -86.60 52.65 -24.46
N VAL A 1080 -86.98 51.73 -23.58
CA VAL A 1080 -88.15 51.89 -22.69
C VAL A 1080 -87.90 52.97 -21.63
N ASP A 1081 -86.72 52.98 -21.02
CA ASP A 1081 -86.30 53.99 -20.04
C ASP A 1081 -86.22 55.38 -20.68
N LEU A 1082 -85.82 55.47 -21.94
CA LEU A 1082 -85.79 56.71 -22.73
C LEU A 1082 -87.22 57.26 -22.94
N ILE A 1083 -88.15 56.41 -23.37
CA ILE A 1083 -89.56 56.79 -23.56
C ILE A 1083 -90.18 57.24 -22.23
N THR A 1084 -89.85 56.56 -21.13
CA THR A 1084 -90.33 56.91 -19.79
C THR A 1084 -89.79 58.25 -19.34
N ALA A 1085 -88.49 58.49 -19.49
CA ALA A 1085 -87.86 59.76 -19.16
C ALA A 1085 -88.38 60.91 -20.06
N GLN A 1086 -88.67 60.66 -21.34
CA GLN A 1086 -89.27 61.64 -22.26
C GLN A 1086 -90.69 62.02 -21.82
N ARG A 1087 -91.51 61.03 -21.43
CA ARG A 1087 -92.85 61.27 -20.88
C ARG A 1087 -92.81 62.07 -19.58
N ASN A 1088 -91.88 61.75 -18.67
CA ASN A 1088 -91.69 62.49 -17.43
C ASN A 1088 -91.23 63.94 -17.70
N PHE A 1089 -90.33 64.15 -18.66
CA PHE A 1089 -89.93 65.48 -19.11
C PHE A 1089 -91.12 66.28 -19.65
N GLN A 1090 -91.93 65.71 -20.54
CA GLN A 1090 -93.12 66.37 -21.09
C GLN A 1090 -94.17 66.68 -20.01
N ALA A 1091 -94.41 65.76 -19.08
CA ALA A 1091 -95.34 65.97 -17.97
C ALA A 1091 -94.90 67.11 -17.05
N ASN A 1092 -93.61 67.15 -16.67
CA ASN A 1092 -93.05 68.23 -15.85
C ASN A 1092 -93.00 69.57 -16.59
N ALA A 1093 -92.70 69.56 -17.90
CA ALA A 1093 -92.75 70.76 -18.74
C ALA A 1093 -94.18 71.33 -18.83
N LYS A 1094 -95.19 70.46 -19.01
CA LYS A 1094 -96.60 70.86 -19.00
C LYS A 1094 -97.04 71.38 -17.62
N ALA A 1095 -96.54 70.80 -16.53
CA ALA A 1095 -96.78 71.29 -15.18
C ALA A 1095 -96.18 72.69 -14.94
N ILE A 1096 -94.99 72.97 -15.48
CA ILE A 1096 -94.38 74.31 -15.46
C ILE A 1096 -95.18 75.28 -16.33
N GLU A 1097 -95.56 74.90 -17.56
CA GLU A 1097 -96.37 75.73 -18.46
C GLU A 1097 -97.71 76.11 -17.82
N THR A 1098 -98.41 75.15 -17.21
CA THR A 1098 -99.67 75.40 -16.49
C THR A 1098 -99.47 76.25 -15.24
N SER A 1099 -98.39 76.05 -14.47
CA SER A 1099 -98.04 76.92 -13.34
C SER A 1099 -97.71 78.34 -13.78
N THR A 1100 -97.00 78.51 -14.90
CA THR A 1100 -96.68 79.83 -15.48
C THR A 1100 -97.93 80.51 -16.00
N ALA A 1101 -98.81 79.78 -16.70
CA ALA A 1101 -100.10 80.28 -17.17
C ALA A 1101 -100.98 80.71 -16.00
N LEU A 1102 -101.08 79.92 -14.93
CA LEU A 1102 -101.80 80.30 -13.70
C LEU A 1102 -101.19 81.55 -13.05
N THR A 1103 -99.86 81.66 -12.99
CA THR A 1103 -99.18 82.82 -12.43
C THR A 1103 -99.40 84.08 -13.29
N GLN A 1104 -99.36 83.96 -14.62
CA GLN A 1104 -99.68 85.03 -15.55
C GLN A 1104 -101.16 85.43 -15.47
N SER A 1105 -102.08 84.48 -15.36
CA SER A 1105 -103.51 84.77 -15.12
C SER A 1105 -103.72 85.45 -13.77
N ILE A 1106 -103.03 85.03 -12.70
CA ILE A 1106 -103.06 85.73 -11.40
C ILE A 1106 -102.51 87.16 -11.53
N ILE A 1107 -101.43 87.37 -12.29
CA ILE A 1107 -100.87 88.71 -12.54
C ILE A 1107 -101.83 89.57 -13.39
N GLN A 1108 -102.49 88.98 -14.39
CA GLN A 1108 -103.49 89.66 -15.24
C GLN A 1108 -104.82 89.95 -14.52
N ILE A 1109 -105.16 89.20 -13.47
CA ILE A 1109 -106.31 89.51 -12.59
C ILE A 1109 -105.93 90.63 -11.60
N ARG A 1110 -104.63 90.82 -11.34
CA ARG A 1110 -104.11 91.80 -10.39
C ARG A 1110 -103.83 93.18 -11.02
N ASN A 1111 -103.70 93.24 -12.34
CA ASN A 1111 -103.71 94.46 -13.15
C ASN A 1111 -105.14 94.73 -13.66
#